data_AF-A0A168SE87-F1
#
_entry.id   AF-A0A168SE87-F1
#
_cell.length_a   1.000
_cell.length_b   1.000
_cell.length_c   1.000
_cell.angle_alpha   90.00
_cell.angle_beta   90.00
_cell.angle_gamma   90.00
#
_symmetry.space_group_name_H-M   'P 1'
#
loop_
_entity.id
_entity.type
_entity.pdbx_description
1 polymer ?
#
loop_
_entity_poly.entity_id
_entity_poly.type
_entity_poly.pdbx_seq_one_letter_code
_entity_poly.pdbx_strand_id
1 'polypeptide(L)'
;MKLSLKSIALFALLGGFTSTVLTQEIEEDDEDSPSPKMHPPIPPMNGTYVAPLTPKYDYAEVMHKSYLFYHAQKSGHLPYQRMAWRGDSCKVCVGKFGEDLSRGWYEAANTMKWGLPFGWTVTQLAFNVVVFGDAMKSVDELAEGLELLKWGSDYLVNAHYNDTHVVGQLGTSALGPISKLIELDVDFNYWGPPEEYEQWVPTGLPHEATYITPDNPSSEIIGEYSAAMAAISIAWRPYDAAMADDLVDRAKRLFKLASEHQGSYVSSKANAFQWATFWYPSTHYVDELAWSAAWIYAATKDPEWLDIAKEWYLKATDSFTEYSWDEKGGALHVLLYLFTKEDMFYTNAMEYFNQFLPNPNQIVKYTPRGLAYIEHWGSVGYSGNVAFLMLAMAKALDYKGKEAEQMVTFATQQINYALGDYGYSWVVGFGDNYPSKPYHKSSYNSYIDYPMRGEFQDKVEKDFSESKTAQRFILYGAVEGGPSVDDSWYDDRSNYEYSEVTQDYNSAWTGAIAGLIDYYGVDKFEPYTDCGLDLGWSHPNASAPPSWPADDCYHTCNKGCPRGEMSSSYSWKLLMNPESADSLLDTLYPGKGSERAFTLKGSPIVKQSIQKTHDEKVIAGAPEPVNEHPAKEIEAGDQQNASPSIESPKPIVSSSLGVRLDPTTSLLLGSLMAGLFSAAW
;
A
#
# COMPACT_ATOMS: atom_id res chain seq x y z
N MET A 1 30.28 49.13 -1.24
CA MET A 1 31.56 49.78 -0.87
C MET A 1 32.69 48.81 -1.20
N LYS A 2 33.76 49.21 -1.91
CA LYS A 2 34.83 48.28 -2.30
C LYS A 2 35.68 47.87 -1.09
N LEU A 3 36.01 46.59 -0.98
CA LEU A 3 37.29 46.15 -0.41
C LEU A 3 37.85 44.98 -1.20
N SER A 4 39.17 44.97 -1.32
CA SER A 4 39.97 44.03 -2.09
C SER A 4 41.16 43.65 -1.22
N LEU A 5 41.55 42.39 -1.25
CA LEU A 5 42.93 41.99 -0.98
C LEU A 5 43.40 41.01 -2.05
N LYS A 6 44.69 41.09 -2.35
CA LYS A 6 45.36 40.40 -3.45
C LYS A 6 46.60 39.66 -2.93
N SER A 7 46.83 38.49 -3.50
CA SER A 7 48.14 37.90 -3.84
C SER A 7 49.08 37.40 -2.72
N ILE A 8 49.32 36.08 -2.73
CA ILE A 8 50.65 35.45 -2.59
C ILE A 8 50.78 34.33 -3.66
N ALA A 9 52.00 34.04 -4.12
CA ALA A 9 52.39 32.95 -5.03
C ALA A 9 53.81 32.45 -4.63
N LEU A 10 54.48 31.43 -5.22
CA LEU A 10 54.34 30.70 -6.49
C LEU A 10 55.07 29.32 -6.37
N PHE A 11 55.04 28.48 -7.41
CA PHE A 11 55.84 27.23 -7.64
C PHE A 11 55.37 25.95 -6.91
N ALA A 12 55.45 24.73 -7.48
CA ALA A 12 55.99 24.25 -8.77
C ALA A 12 55.18 23.05 -9.36
N LEU A 13 55.50 22.65 -10.61
CA LEU A 13 54.84 21.58 -11.39
C LEU A 13 55.15 20.14 -10.90
N LEU A 14 54.20 19.20 -11.10
CA LEU A 14 54.37 17.96 -11.90
C LEU A 14 53.14 17.03 -11.86
N GLY A 15 52.81 16.40 -13.00
CA GLY A 15 52.00 15.17 -13.08
C GLY A 15 50.48 15.37 -13.17
N GLY A 16 49.86 15.03 -14.30
CA GLY A 16 48.42 15.20 -14.52
C GLY A 16 47.58 13.99 -14.13
N PHE A 17 46.40 14.26 -13.57
CA PHE A 17 45.16 13.51 -13.77
C PHE A 17 44.01 14.52 -13.65
N THR A 18 43.28 14.79 -14.73
CA THR A 18 42.12 15.67 -14.70
C THR A 18 40.88 14.88 -14.30
N SER A 19 40.65 14.75 -13.00
CA SER A 19 39.29 14.48 -12.51
C SER A 19 38.45 15.72 -12.73
N THR A 20 37.55 15.69 -13.71
CA THR A 20 36.49 16.68 -13.86
C THR A 20 35.49 16.45 -12.72
N VAL A 21 35.76 17.06 -11.56
CA VAL A 21 34.73 17.23 -10.53
C VAL A 21 33.73 18.23 -11.10
N LEU A 22 32.60 17.74 -11.59
CA LEU A 22 31.42 18.58 -11.76
C LEU A 22 30.97 18.99 -10.37
N THR A 23 31.40 20.16 -9.93
CA THR A 23 30.66 20.92 -8.93
C THR A 23 29.34 21.32 -9.57
N GLN A 24 28.31 20.52 -9.34
CA GLN A 24 26.93 20.94 -9.55
C GLN A 24 26.72 22.14 -8.63
N GLU A 25 26.62 23.34 -9.21
CA GLU A 25 26.11 24.50 -8.49
C GLU A 25 24.67 24.14 -8.14
N ILE A 26 24.41 23.88 -6.86
CA ILE A 26 23.06 23.87 -6.32
C ILE A 26 22.64 25.34 -6.37
N GLU A 27 21.87 25.71 -7.40
CA GLU A 27 21.07 26.92 -7.31
C GLU A 27 20.14 26.75 -6.11
N GLU A 28 20.11 27.74 -5.21
CA GLU A 28 19.10 27.78 -4.14
C GLU A 28 17.75 27.92 -4.84
N ASP A 29 16.97 26.83 -4.88
CA ASP A 29 15.60 26.84 -5.43
C ASP A 29 14.81 27.98 -4.77
N ASP A 30 14.21 28.84 -5.59
CA ASP A 30 13.36 29.94 -5.12
C ASP A 30 12.09 29.33 -4.51
N GLU A 31 12.06 29.23 -3.17
CA GLU A 31 11.04 28.50 -2.37
C GLU A 31 9.60 28.94 -2.68
N ASP A 32 9.40 30.15 -3.20
CA ASP A 32 8.12 30.74 -3.57
C ASP A 32 7.64 30.40 -5.01
N SER A 33 8.44 29.67 -5.81
CA SER A 33 8.10 29.35 -7.21
C SER A 33 7.26 28.06 -7.36
N PRO A 34 6.15 28.06 -8.15
CA PRO A 34 5.39 26.83 -8.41
C PRO A 34 6.23 25.79 -9.16
N SER A 35 6.09 24.50 -8.82
CA SER A 35 6.71 23.41 -9.60
C SER A 35 6.34 23.57 -11.08
N PRO A 36 7.31 23.66 -12.00
CA PRO A 36 7.03 23.89 -13.42
C PRO A 36 6.33 22.66 -14.02
N LYS A 37 5.54 22.89 -15.08
CA LYS A 37 4.99 21.79 -15.88
C LYS A 37 6.15 21.07 -16.57
N MET A 38 6.43 19.85 -16.13
CA MET A 38 7.52 19.03 -16.63
C MET A 38 7.11 18.31 -17.91
N HIS A 39 8.08 18.14 -18.80
CA HIS A 39 8.00 17.31 -19.99
C HIS A 39 9.26 16.45 -20.05
N PRO A 40 9.19 15.18 -20.51
CA PRO A 40 10.37 14.33 -20.55
C PRO A 40 11.37 14.91 -21.55
N PRO A 41 12.65 15.08 -21.19
CA PRO A 41 13.64 15.79 -22.00
C PRO A 41 13.92 15.10 -23.35
N ILE A 42 13.59 13.81 -23.47
CA ILE A 42 13.71 13.04 -24.71
C ILE A 42 12.41 13.19 -25.54
N PRO A 43 12.49 13.40 -26.87
CA PRO A 43 11.33 13.51 -27.75
C PRO A 43 10.39 12.29 -27.72
N PRO A 44 9.14 12.42 -28.22
CA PRO A 44 8.22 11.31 -28.45
C PRO A 44 8.84 10.14 -29.23
N MET A 45 8.34 8.93 -28.97
CA MET A 45 8.82 7.70 -29.59
C MET A 45 8.57 7.72 -31.10
N ASN A 46 9.60 7.44 -31.89
CA ASN A 46 9.52 7.43 -33.36
C ASN A 46 9.57 6.00 -33.91
N GLY A 47 8.39 5.37 -34.05
CA GLY A 47 8.24 3.99 -34.51
C GLY A 47 7.83 3.04 -33.37
N THR A 48 7.92 1.74 -33.62
CA THR A 48 7.66 0.70 -32.61
C THR A 48 8.84 0.57 -31.65
N TYR A 49 8.57 0.36 -30.36
CA TYR A 49 9.61 0.02 -29.39
C TYR A 49 10.37 -1.25 -29.80
N VAL A 50 11.65 -1.30 -29.47
CA VAL A 50 12.52 -2.46 -29.66
C VAL A 50 13.17 -2.75 -28.32
N ALA A 51 12.80 -3.86 -27.69
CA ALA A 51 13.42 -4.28 -26.45
C ALA A 51 14.93 -4.48 -26.65
N PRO A 52 15.79 -3.96 -25.77
CA PRO A 52 17.22 -4.16 -25.87
C PRO A 52 17.56 -5.65 -25.63
N LEU A 53 18.62 -6.15 -26.26
CA LEU A 53 19.08 -7.55 -26.14
C LEU A 53 19.81 -7.86 -24.82
N THR A 54 20.10 -6.82 -24.05
CA THR A 54 20.71 -6.86 -22.72
C THR A 54 19.93 -5.90 -21.82
N PRO A 55 19.89 -6.13 -20.50
CA PRO A 55 19.21 -5.20 -19.60
C PRO A 55 19.81 -3.80 -19.72
N LYS A 56 18.94 -2.78 -19.76
CA LYS A 56 19.36 -1.37 -19.83
C LYS A 56 19.58 -0.78 -18.43
N TYR A 57 18.82 -1.27 -17.46
CA TYR A 57 18.82 -0.84 -16.06
C TYR A 57 19.21 -2.00 -15.16
N ASP A 58 19.71 -1.71 -13.96
CA ASP A 58 19.93 -2.72 -12.93
C ASP A 58 18.59 -3.07 -12.27
N TYR A 59 17.91 -4.08 -12.80
CA TYR A 59 16.63 -4.54 -12.26
C TYR A 59 16.74 -5.12 -10.84
N ALA A 60 17.92 -5.53 -10.37
CA ALA A 60 18.11 -5.97 -8.99
C ALA A 60 18.06 -4.77 -8.02
N GLU A 61 18.70 -3.65 -8.38
CA GLU A 61 18.55 -2.37 -7.65
C GLU A 61 17.08 -1.96 -7.53
N VAL A 62 16.34 -2.02 -8.65
CA VAL A 62 14.93 -1.63 -8.68
C VAL A 62 14.09 -2.55 -7.77
N MET A 63 14.33 -3.86 -7.82
CA MET A 63 13.61 -4.83 -7.00
C MET A 63 13.85 -4.60 -5.50
N HIS A 64 15.10 -4.43 -5.09
CA HIS A 64 15.50 -4.12 -3.73
C HIS A 64 14.80 -2.86 -3.19
N LYS A 65 14.79 -1.80 -4.01
CA LYS A 65 14.10 -0.55 -3.69
C LYS A 65 12.59 -0.74 -3.60
N SER A 66 11.96 -1.52 -4.48
CA SER A 66 10.52 -1.80 -4.38
C SER A 66 10.14 -2.50 -3.07
N TYR A 67 10.99 -3.38 -2.54
CA TYR A 67 10.79 -3.94 -1.20
C TYR A 67 11.08 -2.95 -0.06
N LEU A 68 12.01 -2.01 -0.22
CA LEU A 68 12.17 -0.89 0.72
C LEU A 68 10.88 -0.05 0.83
N PHE A 69 10.15 0.18 -0.27
CA PHE A 69 8.84 0.82 -0.22
C PHE A 69 7.83 0.03 0.63
N TYR A 70 7.75 -1.30 0.48
CA TYR A 70 6.89 -2.10 1.38
C TYR A 70 7.35 -2.09 2.84
N HIS A 71 8.65 -2.04 3.12
CA HIS A 71 9.13 -1.75 4.48
C HIS A 71 8.71 -0.35 4.95
N ALA A 72 8.67 0.63 4.06
CA ALA A 72 8.22 2.00 4.32
C ALA A 72 6.71 2.12 4.59
N GLN A 73 5.89 1.19 4.09
CA GLN A 73 4.46 1.13 4.39
C GLN A 73 4.11 0.30 5.64
N LYS A 74 5.05 -0.46 6.26
CA LYS A 74 4.73 -1.38 7.37
C LYS A 74 4.07 -0.66 8.56
N SER A 75 2.96 -1.22 9.02
CA SER A 75 2.18 -0.80 10.18
C SER A 75 2.44 -1.76 11.36
N GLY A 76 2.40 -1.26 12.60
CA GLY A 76 2.50 -2.09 13.81
C GLY A 76 3.88 -2.07 14.48
N HIS A 77 4.15 -3.05 15.35
CA HIS A 77 5.45 -3.22 16.00
C HIS A 77 6.50 -3.80 15.05
N LEU A 78 7.41 -2.97 14.56
CA LEU A 78 8.39 -3.39 13.55
C LEU A 78 9.43 -4.38 14.14
N PRO A 79 9.79 -5.47 13.44
CA PRO A 79 10.80 -6.41 13.92
C PRO A 79 12.16 -5.76 14.07
N TYR A 80 12.46 -4.87 13.15
CA TYR A 80 13.59 -3.95 13.15
C TYR A 80 13.19 -2.71 12.34
N GLN A 81 13.81 -1.58 12.67
CA GLN A 81 13.70 -0.36 11.90
C GLN A 81 14.71 -0.42 10.74
N ARG A 82 14.24 -0.68 9.51
CA ARG A 82 15.12 -0.64 8.32
C ARG A 82 15.52 0.79 7.95
N MET A 83 14.63 1.76 8.19
CA MET A 83 14.87 3.20 7.98
C MET A 83 14.66 3.99 9.27
N ALA A 84 15.41 5.08 9.44
CA ALA A 84 15.42 5.90 10.65
C ALA A 84 14.08 6.61 10.94
N TRP A 85 13.34 6.93 9.88
CA TRP A 85 12.13 7.73 9.90
C TRP A 85 10.84 6.90 10.01
N ARG A 86 10.96 5.56 10.05
CA ARG A 86 9.86 4.64 10.36
C ARG A 86 10.08 3.97 11.71
N GLY A 87 9.00 3.73 12.44
CA GLY A 87 9.01 3.08 13.75
C GLY A 87 7.70 2.37 14.06
N ASP A 88 7.55 1.94 15.31
CA ASP A 88 6.34 1.26 15.77
C ASP A 88 5.12 2.20 15.65
N SER A 89 4.13 1.83 14.84
CA SER A 89 2.84 2.50 14.69
C SER A 89 1.69 1.56 15.09
N CYS A 90 0.43 2.00 14.97
CA CYS A 90 -0.76 1.14 15.18
C CYS A 90 -0.76 0.33 16.51
N LYS A 91 -0.10 0.85 17.56
CA LYS A 91 0.20 0.14 18.82
C LYS A 91 -1.04 -0.28 19.62
N VAL A 92 -2.19 0.28 19.28
CA VAL A 92 -3.50 0.04 19.90
C VAL A 92 -4.53 -0.50 18.91
N CYS A 93 -4.10 -0.87 17.70
CA CYS A 93 -4.93 -1.46 16.65
C CYS A 93 -5.32 -2.90 17.00
N VAL A 94 -6.25 -3.02 17.94
CA VAL A 94 -6.79 -4.28 18.42
C VAL A 94 -8.25 -4.38 17.99
N GLY A 95 -8.60 -5.51 17.37
CA GLY A 95 -9.97 -5.78 16.92
C GLY A 95 -10.95 -5.91 18.09
N LYS A 96 -12.25 -5.81 17.77
CA LYS A 96 -13.35 -5.91 18.75
C LYS A 96 -13.33 -7.23 19.54
N PHE A 97 -12.74 -8.29 18.99
CA PHE A 97 -12.64 -9.60 19.61
C PHE A 97 -11.25 -9.88 20.20
N GLY A 98 -10.37 -8.88 20.24
CA GLY A 98 -9.00 -8.97 20.78
C GLY A 98 -7.96 -9.40 19.75
N GLU A 99 -8.27 -9.33 18.45
CA GLU A 99 -7.31 -9.63 17.38
C GLU A 99 -6.19 -8.57 17.31
N ASP A 100 -4.93 -8.97 17.09
CA ASP A 100 -3.85 -8.02 16.79
C ASP A 100 -3.93 -7.61 15.30
N LEU A 101 -4.44 -6.41 15.05
CA LEU A 101 -4.60 -5.85 13.70
C LEU A 101 -3.49 -4.82 13.39
N SER A 102 -2.43 -4.76 14.21
CA SER A 102 -1.36 -3.78 14.05
C SER A 102 -0.52 -4.01 12.79
N ARG A 103 -0.30 -5.26 12.38
CA ARG A 103 0.53 -5.69 11.23
C ARG A 103 -0.05 -5.34 9.85
N GLY A 104 0.70 -5.67 8.79
CA GLY A 104 0.37 -5.32 7.41
C GLY A 104 0.94 -3.96 7.00
N TRP A 105 0.44 -3.40 5.91
CA TRP A 105 0.85 -2.11 5.36
C TRP A 105 -0.27 -1.09 5.46
N TYR A 106 0.13 0.18 5.52
CA TYR A 106 -0.73 1.30 5.15
C TYR A 106 -0.83 1.39 3.63
N GLU A 107 -1.98 1.84 3.15
CA GLU A 107 -2.29 1.73 1.73
C GLU A 107 -1.52 2.76 0.87
N ALA A 108 -1.61 4.06 1.17
CA ALA A 108 -0.88 5.12 0.46
C ALA A 108 -0.23 6.12 1.43
N ALA A 109 -0.50 7.43 1.27
CA ALA A 109 -0.12 8.48 2.22
C ALA A 109 -0.89 8.42 3.55
N ASN A 110 -2.05 7.76 3.55
CA ASN A 110 -2.99 7.60 4.66
C ASN A 110 -2.52 6.55 5.69
N THR A 111 -3.26 6.37 6.78
CA THR A 111 -3.06 5.29 7.77
C THR A 111 -4.14 4.21 7.73
N MET A 112 -4.84 4.11 6.60
CA MET A 112 -5.90 3.13 6.37
C MET A 112 -5.33 1.78 5.92
N LYS A 113 -6.07 0.71 6.23
CA LYS A 113 -5.93 -0.62 5.62
C LYS A 113 -7.27 -0.98 4.97
N TRP A 114 -7.44 -0.52 3.74
CA TRP A 114 -8.61 -0.80 2.91
C TRP A 114 -8.58 -2.27 2.45
N GLY A 115 -9.60 -3.06 2.78
CA GLY A 115 -9.54 -4.52 2.65
C GLY A 115 -9.28 -5.04 1.23
N LEU A 116 -9.95 -4.49 0.22
CA LEU A 116 -9.82 -4.97 -1.16
C LEU A 116 -8.41 -4.75 -1.75
N PRO A 117 -7.85 -3.51 -1.81
CA PRO A 117 -6.49 -3.30 -2.32
C PRO A 117 -5.42 -3.91 -1.42
N PHE A 118 -5.65 -4.03 -0.10
CA PHE A 118 -4.74 -4.76 0.79
C PHE A 118 -4.69 -6.25 0.41
N GLY A 119 -5.85 -6.90 0.28
CA GLY A 119 -5.97 -8.30 -0.10
C GLY A 119 -5.25 -8.57 -1.41
N TRP A 120 -5.55 -7.76 -2.43
CA TRP A 120 -4.97 -7.89 -3.76
C TRP A 120 -3.45 -7.70 -3.75
N THR A 121 -2.95 -6.69 -3.02
CA THR A 121 -1.51 -6.48 -2.85
C THR A 121 -0.83 -7.72 -2.25
N VAL A 122 -1.43 -8.35 -1.23
CA VAL A 122 -0.89 -9.59 -0.65
C VAL A 122 -0.92 -10.75 -1.66
N THR A 123 -2.04 -10.96 -2.37
CA THR A 123 -2.14 -12.02 -3.39
C THR A 123 -1.12 -11.81 -4.50
N GLN A 124 -0.95 -10.58 -4.96
CA GLN A 124 -0.05 -10.25 -6.06
C GLN A 124 1.42 -10.38 -5.67
N LEU A 125 1.80 -9.92 -4.47
CA LEU A 125 3.15 -10.18 -3.95
C LEU A 125 3.43 -11.69 -3.88
N ALA A 126 2.44 -12.51 -3.51
CA ALA A 126 2.58 -13.96 -3.51
C ALA A 126 2.68 -14.52 -4.95
N PHE A 127 1.88 -14.01 -5.89
CA PHE A 127 1.94 -14.41 -7.30
C PHE A 127 3.32 -14.13 -7.92
N ASN A 128 3.92 -12.98 -7.61
CA ASN A 128 5.29 -12.65 -8.01
C ASN A 128 6.29 -13.75 -7.60
N VAL A 129 6.24 -14.18 -6.33
CA VAL A 129 7.13 -15.22 -5.79
C VAL A 129 6.82 -16.60 -6.42
N VAL A 130 5.54 -16.92 -6.65
CA VAL A 130 5.11 -18.19 -7.27
C VAL A 130 5.62 -18.33 -8.71
N VAL A 131 5.72 -17.25 -9.47
CA VAL A 131 6.17 -17.27 -10.89
C VAL A 131 7.68 -17.04 -11.04
N PHE A 132 8.25 -16.13 -10.25
CA PHE A 132 9.62 -15.63 -10.43
C PHE A 132 10.55 -15.82 -9.22
N GLY A 133 10.15 -16.62 -8.22
CA GLY A 133 10.93 -16.82 -7.00
C GLY A 133 12.40 -17.26 -7.21
N ASP A 134 12.70 -18.01 -8.27
CA ASP A 134 14.09 -18.36 -8.63
C ASP A 134 14.91 -17.15 -9.12
N ALA A 135 14.30 -16.24 -9.87
CA ALA A 135 14.93 -14.99 -10.30
C ALA A 135 15.15 -14.06 -9.10
N MET A 136 14.15 -13.91 -8.23
CA MET A 136 14.27 -13.19 -6.95
C MET A 136 15.38 -13.76 -6.08
N LYS A 137 15.48 -15.10 -6.01
CA LYS A 137 16.54 -15.77 -5.26
C LYS A 137 17.93 -15.49 -5.84
N SER A 138 18.05 -15.43 -7.17
CA SER A 138 19.34 -15.25 -7.83
C SER A 138 20.02 -13.90 -7.54
N VAL A 139 19.23 -12.88 -7.19
CA VAL A 139 19.67 -11.54 -6.80
C VAL A 139 19.57 -11.29 -5.29
N ASP A 140 19.40 -12.35 -4.50
CA ASP A 140 19.18 -12.30 -3.05
C ASP A 140 18.03 -11.35 -2.65
N GLU A 141 16.82 -11.56 -3.18
CA GLU A 141 15.60 -10.84 -2.76
C GLU A 141 14.46 -11.77 -2.30
N LEU A 142 14.55 -13.09 -2.54
CA LEU A 142 13.50 -14.02 -2.13
C LEU A 142 13.25 -14.03 -0.61
N ALA A 143 14.27 -13.76 0.21
CA ALA A 143 14.13 -13.68 1.67
C ALA A 143 13.21 -12.51 2.11
N GLU A 144 13.46 -11.33 1.56
CA GLU A 144 12.65 -10.14 1.83
C GLU A 144 11.23 -10.31 1.28
N GLY A 145 11.08 -10.86 0.07
CA GLY A 145 9.79 -11.20 -0.50
C GLY A 145 8.97 -12.12 0.42
N LEU A 146 9.57 -13.19 0.93
CA LEU A 146 8.92 -14.09 1.88
C LEU A 146 8.59 -13.43 3.23
N GLU A 147 9.46 -12.54 3.76
CA GLU A 147 9.14 -11.74 4.95
C GLU A 147 7.88 -10.89 4.73
N LEU A 148 7.79 -10.21 3.58
CA LEU A 148 6.63 -9.40 3.24
C LEU A 148 5.37 -10.26 3.13
N LEU A 149 5.43 -11.43 2.49
CA LEU A 149 4.31 -12.37 2.49
C LEU A 149 3.89 -12.80 3.89
N LYS A 150 4.86 -13.07 4.79
CA LYS A 150 4.57 -13.41 6.18
C LYS A 150 3.89 -12.26 6.91
N TRP A 151 4.38 -11.03 6.71
CA TRP A 151 3.83 -9.80 7.30
C TRP A 151 2.37 -9.55 6.90
N GLY A 152 2.06 -9.68 5.61
CA GLY A 152 0.69 -9.62 5.10
C GLY A 152 -0.18 -10.76 5.63
N SER A 153 0.34 -12.00 5.63
CA SER A 153 -0.39 -13.18 6.12
C SER A 153 -0.75 -13.08 7.61
N ASP A 154 0.10 -12.50 8.46
CA ASP A 154 -0.17 -12.33 9.89
C ASP A 154 -1.36 -11.40 10.11
N TYR A 155 -1.46 -10.31 9.34
CA TYR A 155 -2.63 -9.44 9.37
C TYR A 155 -3.88 -10.17 8.88
N LEU A 156 -3.82 -10.88 7.74
CA LEU A 156 -4.98 -11.59 7.20
C LEU A 156 -5.49 -12.71 8.14
N VAL A 157 -4.58 -13.44 8.78
CA VAL A 157 -4.90 -14.49 9.76
C VAL A 157 -5.62 -13.91 10.97
N ASN A 158 -5.17 -12.76 11.46
CA ASN A 158 -5.80 -12.06 12.59
C ASN A 158 -7.10 -11.36 12.19
N ALA A 159 -7.19 -10.82 10.96
CA ALA A 159 -8.42 -10.26 10.39
C ALA A 159 -9.53 -11.32 10.23
N HIS A 160 -9.17 -12.58 10.02
CA HIS A 160 -10.09 -13.73 10.02
C HIS A 160 -10.29 -14.28 11.45
N TYR A 161 -11.05 -13.54 12.26
CA TYR A 161 -11.39 -13.93 13.64
C TYR A 161 -12.16 -15.27 13.71
N ASN A 162 -13.20 -15.44 12.88
CA ASN A 162 -13.91 -16.71 12.71
C ASN A 162 -14.66 -16.76 11.37
N ASP A 163 -15.24 -17.93 11.05
CA ASP A 163 -15.99 -18.28 9.84
C ASP A 163 -17.17 -17.35 9.46
N THR A 164 -17.50 -16.35 10.28
CA THR A 164 -18.60 -15.39 10.06
C THR A 164 -18.22 -13.93 10.33
N HIS A 165 -16.99 -13.65 10.76
CA HIS A 165 -16.53 -12.32 11.14
C HIS A 165 -15.10 -12.10 10.62
N VAL A 166 -14.99 -11.25 9.60
CA VAL A 166 -13.73 -10.91 8.94
C VAL A 166 -13.55 -9.39 8.95
N VAL A 167 -12.37 -8.88 9.30
CA VAL A 167 -12.08 -7.43 9.23
C VAL A 167 -11.93 -7.01 7.77
N GLY A 168 -12.93 -6.29 7.26
CA GLY A 168 -12.92 -5.75 5.89
C GLY A 168 -12.22 -4.40 5.75
N GLN A 169 -11.94 -3.73 6.86
CA GLN A 169 -11.21 -2.46 6.90
C GLN A 169 -10.68 -2.21 8.31
N LEU A 170 -9.46 -1.68 8.41
CA LEU A 170 -8.93 -1.05 9.63
C LEU A 170 -8.63 0.42 9.34
N GLY A 171 -9.01 1.29 10.26
CA GLY A 171 -8.82 2.74 10.15
C GLY A 171 -10.14 3.50 10.06
N THR A 172 -10.09 4.77 10.43
CA THR A 172 -11.29 5.56 10.73
C THR A 172 -11.42 6.69 9.71
N SER A 173 -12.31 6.53 8.72
CA SER A 173 -12.60 7.54 7.69
C SER A 173 -13.90 8.32 7.92
N ALA A 174 -14.64 8.08 9.03
CA ALA A 174 -15.97 8.67 9.18
C ALA A 174 -16.45 8.82 10.62
N LEU A 175 -17.16 9.93 10.89
CA LEU A 175 -17.99 10.14 12.08
C LEU A 175 -19.48 9.77 11.85
N GLY A 176 -19.81 9.26 10.67
CA GLY A 176 -21.17 8.88 10.27
C GLY A 176 -21.67 9.63 9.03
N PRO A 177 -23.00 9.66 8.78
CA PRO A 177 -23.58 10.29 7.58
C PRO A 177 -23.26 11.77 7.42
N ILE A 178 -22.94 12.46 8.52
CA ILE A 178 -22.53 13.88 8.50
C ILE A 178 -21.16 14.05 7.83
N SER A 179 -20.21 13.10 7.98
CA SER A 179 -18.89 13.21 7.33
C SER A 179 -18.99 13.41 5.83
N LYS A 180 -19.97 12.79 5.14
CA LYS A 180 -20.20 12.99 3.70
C LYS A 180 -20.82 14.33 3.33
N LEU A 181 -21.42 15.04 4.28
CA LEU A 181 -22.03 16.37 4.08
C LEU A 181 -21.04 17.52 4.32
N ILE A 182 -19.90 17.23 4.96
CA ILE A 182 -18.85 18.21 5.29
C ILE A 182 -17.44 17.75 4.86
N GLU A 183 -17.36 16.70 4.04
CA GLU A 183 -16.12 16.09 3.52
C GLU A 183 -15.07 15.77 4.60
N LEU A 184 -15.53 15.39 5.81
CA LEU A 184 -14.67 15.08 6.95
C LEU A 184 -14.35 13.58 7.01
N ASP A 185 -13.32 13.19 6.27
CA ASP A 185 -12.60 11.92 6.47
C ASP A 185 -11.58 12.09 7.62
N VAL A 186 -11.59 11.20 8.61
CA VAL A 186 -10.80 11.38 9.84
C VAL A 186 -9.32 11.05 9.65
N ASP A 187 -9.00 10.06 8.82
CA ASP A 187 -7.64 9.62 8.53
C ASP A 187 -6.99 10.52 7.47
N PHE A 188 -7.73 10.87 6.42
CA PHE A 188 -7.21 11.76 5.38
C PHE A 188 -6.91 13.17 5.91
N ASN A 189 -7.65 13.65 6.93
CA ASN A 189 -7.38 14.91 7.64
C ASN A 189 -6.28 14.80 8.73
N TYR A 190 -5.60 13.67 8.86
CA TYR A 190 -4.37 13.55 9.63
C TYR A 190 -3.15 13.67 8.70
N TRP A 191 -2.28 14.66 8.95
CA TRP A 191 -1.16 15.01 8.05
C TRP A 191 0.24 14.68 8.61
N GLY A 192 0.30 13.94 9.72
CA GLY A 192 1.56 13.50 10.35
C GLY A 192 2.03 12.10 9.93
N PRO A 193 3.15 11.62 10.48
CA PRO A 193 3.61 10.24 10.33
C PRO A 193 2.77 9.23 11.15
N PRO A 194 2.67 7.95 10.75
CA PRO A 194 1.80 6.95 11.37
C PRO A 194 2.13 6.61 12.82
N GLU A 195 3.39 6.76 13.24
CA GLU A 195 3.86 6.50 14.60
C GLU A 195 3.19 7.39 15.67
N GLU A 196 2.60 8.50 15.22
CA GLU A 196 2.06 9.60 16.02
C GLU A 196 0.54 9.80 15.83
N TYR A 197 -0.12 8.99 14.97
CA TYR A 197 -1.56 9.10 14.65
C TYR A 197 -2.43 9.14 15.91
N GLU A 198 -2.27 8.15 16.79
CA GLU A 198 -3.13 7.94 17.98
C GLU A 198 -3.09 9.12 18.97
N GLN A 199 -2.08 9.99 18.87
CA GLN A 199 -1.92 11.16 19.74
C GLN A 199 -2.45 12.45 19.10
N TRP A 200 -2.46 12.55 17.77
CA TRP A 200 -2.69 13.82 17.05
C TRP A 200 -3.75 13.76 15.94
N VAL A 201 -4.42 12.62 15.74
CA VAL A 201 -5.63 12.50 14.93
C VAL A 201 -6.67 13.54 15.41
N PRO A 202 -7.21 14.41 14.53
CA PRO A 202 -7.89 15.63 14.95
C PRO A 202 -9.21 15.40 15.72
N THR A 203 -9.79 14.20 15.62
CA THR A 203 -11.01 13.80 16.35
C THR A 203 -10.73 13.05 17.65
N GLY A 204 -9.48 12.67 17.91
CA GLY A 204 -9.11 11.74 18.99
C GLY A 204 -9.64 10.32 18.81
N LEU A 205 -10.11 9.94 17.61
CA LEU A 205 -10.54 8.58 17.32
C LEU A 205 -9.37 7.71 16.84
N PRO A 206 -9.08 6.59 17.52
CA PRO A 206 -8.06 5.65 17.07
C PRO A 206 -8.49 4.92 15.79
N HIS A 207 -7.62 4.08 15.25
CA HIS A 207 -7.98 3.15 14.18
C HIS A 207 -9.06 2.16 14.68
N GLU A 208 -10.24 2.16 14.05
CA GLU A 208 -11.29 1.18 14.33
C GLU A 208 -11.35 0.08 13.25
N ALA A 209 -11.72 -1.14 13.66
CA ALA A 209 -11.90 -2.29 12.77
C ALA A 209 -13.37 -2.44 12.38
N THR A 210 -13.65 -2.48 11.07
CA THR A 210 -15.00 -2.75 10.54
C THR A 210 -15.08 -4.19 10.01
N TYR A 211 -16.13 -4.90 10.42
CA TYR A 211 -16.33 -6.31 10.13
C TYR A 211 -17.33 -6.56 9.00
N ILE A 212 -16.98 -7.48 8.12
CA ILE A 212 -17.87 -8.15 7.17
C ILE A 212 -18.51 -9.33 7.90
N THR A 213 -19.82 -9.53 7.71
CA THR A 213 -20.60 -10.60 8.33
C THR A 213 -21.65 -11.14 7.36
N PRO A 214 -22.27 -12.32 7.63
CA PRO A 214 -23.41 -12.82 6.86
C PRO A 214 -24.57 -11.83 6.60
N ASP A 215 -24.80 -10.88 7.51
CA ASP A 215 -25.86 -9.86 7.40
C ASP A 215 -25.41 -8.58 6.66
N ASN A 216 -24.10 -8.39 6.49
CA ASN A 216 -23.48 -7.30 5.72
C ASN A 216 -22.24 -7.85 4.98
N PRO A 217 -22.46 -8.65 3.91
CA PRO A 217 -21.42 -9.39 3.22
C PRO A 217 -20.58 -8.52 2.26
N SER A 218 -19.43 -9.08 1.89
CA SER A 218 -18.55 -8.62 0.81
C SER A 218 -17.79 -9.84 0.28
N SER A 219 -18.20 -10.32 -0.89
CA SER A 219 -17.59 -11.46 -1.57
C SER A 219 -16.24 -11.10 -2.18
N GLU A 220 -16.06 -9.85 -2.61
CA GLU A 220 -14.83 -9.29 -3.17
C GLU A 220 -13.69 -9.29 -2.12
N ILE A 221 -13.88 -8.63 -0.97
CA ILE A 221 -12.83 -8.57 0.07
C ILE A 221 -12.52 -9.97 0.65
N ILE A 222 -13.55 -10.79 0.92
CA ILE A 222 -13.35 -12.13 1.51
C ILE A 222 -12.76 -13.10 0.47
N GLY A 223 -13.17 -12.98 -0.80
CA GLY A 223 -12.61 -13.73 -1.92
C GLY A 223 -11.13 -13.39 -2.13
N GLU A 224 -10.77 -12.12 -2.14
CA GLU A 224 -9.38 -11.69 -2.28
C GLU A 224 -8.51 -12.10 -1.08
N TYR A 225 -9.02 -12.01 0.16
CA TYR A 225 -8.31 -12.56 1.33
C TYR A 225 -8.11 -14.08 1.25
N SER A 226 -9.09 -14.80 0.69
CA SER A 226 -8.99 -16.23 0.43
C SER A 226 -7.93 -16.55 -0.62
N ALA A 227 -7.92 -15.80 -1.73
CA ALA A 227 -6.91 -15.87 -2.78
C ALA A 227 -5.50 -15.62 -2.22
N ALA A 228 -5.34 -14.56 -1.43
CA ALA A 228 -4.09 -14.19 -0.77
C ALA A 228 -3.54 -15.32 0.10
N MET A 229 -4.35 -15.86 1.02
CA MET A 229 -3.91 -16.97 1.89
C MET A 229 -3.52 -18.22 1.08
N ALA A 230 -4.30 -18.56 0.05
CA ALA A 230 -3.97 -19.69 -0.81
C ALA A 230 -2.69 -19.46 -1.63
N ALA A 231 -2.48 -18.27 -2.19
CA ALA A 231 -1.27 -17.91 -2.93
C ALA A 231 -0.01 -17.92 -2.04
N ILE A 232 -0.07 -17.29 -0.86
CA ILE A 232 1.02 -17.28 0.14
C ILE A 232 1.40 -18.72 0.51
N SER A 233 0.41 -19.61 0.68
CA SER A 233 0.67 -21.00 1.06
C SER A 233 1.59 -21.72 0.07
N ILE A 234 1.54 -21.38 -1.23
CA ILE A 234 2.41 -22.00 -2.25
C ILE A 234 3.85 -21.55 -2.06
N ALA A 235 4.08 -20.25 -1.89
CA ALA A 235 5.40 -19.66 -1.70
C ALA A 235 6.06 -20.13 -0.37
N TRP A 236 5.28 -20.28 0.69
CA TRP A 236 5.77 -20.66 2.02
C TRP A 236 5.87 -22.17 2.28
N ARG A 237 5.13 -23.02 1.56
CA ARG A 237 5.13 -24.49 1.78
C ARG A 237 6.51 -25.18 1.77
N PRO A 238 7.54 -24.75 1.01
CA PRO A 238 8.89 -25.33 1.12
C PRO A 238 9.61 -25.05 2.44
N TYR A 239 9.16 -24.04 3.20
CA TYR A 239 9.84 -23.51 4.39
C TYR A 239 9.04 -23.74 5.67
N ASP A 240 7.71 -23.56 5.62
CA ASP A 240 6.78 -23.92 6.69
C ASP A 240 5.50 -24.53 6.09
N ALA A 241 5.45 -25.86 6.09
CA ALA A 241 4.29 -26.61 5.62
C ALA A 241 3.08 -26.50 6.56
N ALA A 242 3.28 -26.25 7.86
CA ALA A 242 2.19 -26.15 8.83
C ALA A 242 1.46 -24.81 8.70
N MET A 243 2.19 -23.72 8.53
CA MET A 243 1.64 -22.41 8.13
C MET A 243 0.92 -22.52 6.78
N ALA A 244 1.52 -23.18 5.78
CA ALA A 244 0.88 -23.35 4.49
C ALA A 244 -0.44 -24.15 4.56
N ASP A 245 -0.55 -25.14 5.45
CA ASP A 245 -1.78 -25.91 5.65
C ASP A 245 -2.87 -25.09 6.40
N ASP A 246 -2.51 -24.30 7.41
CA ASP A 246 -3.46 -23.38 8.09
C ASP A 246 -4.01 -22.31 7.14
N LEU A 247 -3.14 -21.73 6.29
CA LEU A 247 -3.55 -20.76 5.28
C LEU A 247 -4.50 -21.37 4.24
N VAL A 248 -4.26 -22.61 3.79
CA VAL A 248 -5.18 -23.31 2.86
C VAL A 248 -6.52 -23.62 3.52
N ASP A 249 -6.55 -24.06 4.79
CA ASP A 249 -7.80 -24.26 5.53
C ASP A 249 -8.61 -22.96 5.65
N ARG A 250 -7.94 -21.87 6.05
CA ARG A 250 -8.57 -20.55 6.15
C ARG A 250 -9.08 -20.04 4.81
N ALA A 251 -8.32 -20.21 3.73
CA ALA A 251 -8.75 -19.84 2.39
C ALA A 251 -10.06 -20.56 2.00
N LYS A 252 -10.16 -21.88 2.24
CA LYS A 252 -11.38 -22.65 1.99
C LYS A 252 -12.57 -22.16 2.81
N ARG A 253 -12.36 -21.81 4.09
CA ARG A 253 -13.43 -21.25 4.96
C ARG A 253 -13.86 -19.84 4.53
N LEU A 254 -12.93 -18.98 4.14
CA LEU A 254 -13.23 -17.65 3.60
C LEU A 254 -14.00 -17.75 2.26
N PHE A 255 -13.56 -18.61 1.33
CA PHE A 255 -14.29 -18.84 0.08
C PHE A 255 -15.72 -19.32 0.33
N LYS A 256 -15.92 -20.24 1.29
CA LYS A 256 -17.26 -20.70 1.69
C LYS A 256 -18.12 -19.55 2.19
N LEU A 257 -17.58 -18.67 3.05
CA LEU A 257 -18.29 -17.47 3.52
C LEU A 257 -18.65 -16.53 2.36
N ALA A 258 -17.70 -16.21 1.47
CA ALA A 258 -17.90 -15.32 0.33
C ALA A 258 -18.91 -15.86 -0.71
N SER A 259 -18.95 -17.17 -0.91
CA SER A 259 -19.80 -17.82 -1.91
C SER A 259 -21.20 -18.20 -1.39
N GLU A 260 -21.37 -18.50 -0.09
CA GLU A 260 -22.68 -18.73 0.52
C GLU A 260 -23.40 -17.41 0.90
N HIS A 261 -22.66 -16.40 1.34
CA HIS A 261 -23.18 -15.08 1.71
C HIS A 261 -22.74 -14.02 0.70
N GLN A 262 -23.31 -14.09 -0.51
CA GLN A 262 -22.96 -13.19 -1.60
C GLN A 262 -23.47 -11.77 -1.39
N GLY A 263 -22.62 -10.79 -1.71
CA GLY A 263 -22.95 -9.36 -1.74
C GLY A 263 -21.70 -8.52 -1.80
N SER A 264 -21.85 -7.21 -1.92
CA SER A 264 -20.72 -6.28 -2.06
C SER A 264 -20.70 -5.24 -0.95
N TYR A 265 -19.51 -4.86 -0.49
CA TYR A 265 -19.34 -3.79 0.50
C TYR A 265 -19.80 -2.43 -0.06
N VAL A 266 -19.80 -2.25 -1.40
CA VAL A 266 -20.38 -1.09 -2.13
C VAL A 266 -21.87 -0.90 -1.81
N SER A 267 -22.58 -2.00 -1.57
CA SER A 267 -24.00 -1.98 -1.18
C SER A 267 -24.23 -1.75 0.32
N SER A 268 -23.16 -1.69 1.12
CA SER A 268 -23.25 -1.62 2.58
C SER A 268 -23.84 -0.30 3.08
N LYS A 269 -24.57 -0.39 4.18
CA LYS A 269 -25.08 0.76 4.93
C LYS A 269 -24.20 1.15 6.12
N ALA A 270 -23.10 0.43 6.35
CA ALA A 270 -22.11 0.81 7.36
C ALA A 270 -21.28 1.99 6.86
N ASN A 271 -21.07 2.99 7.74
CA ASN A 271 -20.42 4.25 7.34
C ASN A 271 -18.97 4.04 6.85
N ALA A 272 -18.22 3.10 7.44
CA ALA A 272 -16.84 2.81 7.04
C ALA A 272 -16.76 2.26 5.60
N PHE A 273 -17.51 1.20 5.30
CA PHE A 273 -17.60 0.64 3.95
C PHE A 273 -18.10 1.66 2.93
N GLN A 274 -19.00 2.56 3.32
CA GLN A 274 -19.45 3.67 2.48
C GLN A 274 -18.36 4.70 2.10
N TRP A 275 -17.22 4.73 2.79
CA TRP A 275 -16.03 5.50 2.41
C TRP A 275 -15.02 4.65 1.65
N ALA A 276 -14.89 3.36 1.97
CA ALA A 276 -14.20 2.42 1.08
C ALA A 276 -14.81 2.44 -0.33
N THR A 277 -16.13 2.65 -0.45
CA THR A 277 -16.84 2.74 -1.73
C THR A 277 -16.53 4.04 -2.49
N PHE A 278 -16.11 5.08 -1.78
CA PHE A 278 -15.74 6.34 -2.41
C PHE A 278 -14.32 6.27 -2.98
N TRP A 279 -13.40 5.63 -2.24
CA TRP A 279 -11.98 5.52 -2.61
C TRP A 279 -11.64 4.30 -3.48
N TYR A 280 -12.25 3.14 -3.22
CA TYR A 280 -11.98 1.85 -3.89
C TYR A 280 -13.25 1.19 -4.48
N PRO A 281 -14.13 1.92 -5.19
CA PRO A 281 -15.44 1.42 -5.65
C PRO A 281 -15.29 0.14 -6.48
N SER A 282 -15.78 -0.98 -5.95
CA SER A 282 -15.69 -2.26 -6.67
C SER A 282 -16.79 -2.43 -7.74
N THR A 283 -16.41 -2.90 -8.92
CA THR A 283 -17.29 -3.11 -10.08
C THR A 283 -18.16 -4.37 -9.96
N HIS A 284 -17.57 -5.50 -9.56
CA HIS A 284 -18.26 -6.78 -9.30
C HIS A 284 -17.45 -7.63 -8.30
N TYR A 285 -17.93 -8.83 -7.97
CA TYR A 285 -17.25 -9.73 -7.01
C TYR A 285 -17.05 -11.17 -7.56
N VAL A 286 -17.37 -11.36 -8.84
CA VAL A 286 -17.54 -12.70 -9.43
C VAL A 286 -16.19 -13.26 -9.85
N ASP A 287 -15.27 -12.39 -10.23
CA ASP A 287 -13.89 -12.70 -10.51
C ASP A 287 -13.07 -12.93 -9.22
N GLU A 288 -13.28 -12.28 -8.07
CA GLU A 288 -12.60 -12.72 -6.82
C GLU A 288 -13.02 -14.13 -6.40
N LEU A 289 -14.28 -14.51 -6.64
CA LEU A 289 -14.72 -15.88 -6.37
C LEU A 289 -14.05 -16.88 -7.33
N ALA A 290 -13.89 -16.53 -8.60
CA ALA A 290 -13.11 -17.33 -9.55
C ALA A 290 -11.62 -17.39 -9.18
N TRP A 291 -11.04 -16.26 -8.77
CA TRP A 291 -9.64 -16.04 -8.41
C TRP A 291 -9.26 -16.79 -7.14
N SER A 292 -10.07 -16.68 -6.09
CA SER A 292 -9.99 -17.47 -4.86
C SER A 292 -10.00 -18.97 -5.16
N ALA A 293 -10.98 -19.45 -5.93
CA ALA A 293 -11.07 -20.86 -6.27
C ALA A 293 -9.87 -21.34 -7.11
N ALA A 294 -9.40 -20.52 -8.06
CA ALA A 294 -8.21 -20.80 -8.88
C ALA A 294 -6.93 -20.87 -8.03
N TRP A 295 -6.78 -20.01 -7.02
CA TRP A 295 -5.67 -20.05 -6.07
C TRP A 295 -5.74 -21.23 -5.10
N ILE A 296 -6.93 -21.59 -4.60
CA ILE A 296 -7.09 -22.79 -3.78
C ILE A 296 -6.77 -24.05 -4.61
N TYR A 297 -7.19 -24.11 -5.88
CA TYR A 297 -6.75 -25.16 -6.81
C TYR A 297 -5.22 -25.13 -7.00
N ALA A 298 -4.62 -23.96 -7.21
CA ALA A 298 -3.18 -23.81 -7.35
C ALA A 298 -2.42 -24.34 -6.12
N ALA A 299 -2.93 -24.12 -4.91
CA ALA A 299 -2.34 -24.57 -3.65
C ALA A 299 -2.55 -26.06 -3.35
N THR A 300 -3.71 -26.61 -3.71
CA THR A 300 -4.12 -27.98 -3.31
C THR A 300 -3.91 -29.04 -4.39
N LYS A 301 -3.94 -28.64 -5.67
CA LYS A 301 -4.06 -29.52 -6.86
C LYS A 301 -5.29 -30.43 -6.84
N ASP A 302 -6.29 -30.10 -6.04
CA ASP A 302 -7.55 -30.85 -5.91
C ASP A 302 -8.49 -30.51 -7.08
N PRO A 303 -8.89 -31.49 -7.94
CA PRO A 303 -9.72 -31.23 -9.11
C PRO A 303 -11.07 -30.57 -8.80
N GLU A 304 -11.65 -30.79 -7.61
CA GLU A 304 -12.92 -30.15 -7.22
C GLU A 304 -12.79 -28.63 -7.22
N TRP A 305 -11.64 -28.09 -6.80
CA TRP A 305 -11.38 -26.65 -6.83
C TRP A 305 -11.15 -26.10 -8.23
N LEU A 306 -10.68 -26.92 -9.19
CA LEU A 306 -10.60 -26.52 -10.59
C LEU A 306 -12.00 -26.42 -11.22
N ASP A 307 -12.89 -27.36 -10.91
CA ASP A 307 -14.28 -27.34 -11.38
C ASP A 307 -15.03 -26.13 -10.80
N ILE A 308 -14.85 -25.84 -9.51
CA ILE A 308 -15.39 -24.62 -8.86
C ILE A 308 -14.81 -23.34 -9.50
N ALA A 309 -13.50 -23.29 -9.75
CA ALA A 309 -12.86 -22.14 -10.40
C ALA A 309 -13.43 -21.90 -11.81
N LYS A 310 -13.62 -22.97 -12.60
CA LYS A 310 -14.28 -22.89 -13.91
C LYS A 310 -15.73 -22.45 -13.83
N GLU A 311 -16.48 -22.89 -12.83
CA GLU A 311 -17.88 -22.48 -12.64
C GLU A 311 -17.98 -20.96 -12.40
N TRP A 312 -17.11 -20.39 -11.56
CA TRP A 312 -17.08 -18.95 -11.31
C TRP A 312 -16.50 -18.16 -12.48
N TYR A 313 -15.40 -18.63 -13.08
CA TYR A 313 -14.78 -18.04 -14.26
C TYR A 313 -15.77 -17.89 -15.44
N LEU A 314 -16.62 -18.88 -15.68
CA LEU A 314 -17.65 -18.81 -16.73
C LEU A 314 -18.84 -17.90 -16.40
N LYS A 315 -18.96 -17.42 -15.16
CA LYS A 315 -19.94 -16.41 -14.73
C LYS A 315 -19.34 -15.00 -14.67
N ALA A 316 -18.04 -14.89 -14.45
CA ALA A 316 -17.33 -13.62 -14.38
C ALA A 316 -17.39 -12.89 -15.73
N THR A 317 -17.52 -11.58 -15.67
CA THR A 317 -17.30 -10.70 -16.83
C THR A 317 -15.85 -10.29 -16.85
N ASP A 318 -15.18 -10.48 -17.97
CA ASP A 318 -13.78 -10.09 -18.13
C ASP A 318 -13.68 -8.56 -18.30
N SER A 319 -12.90 -7.88 -17.46
CA SER A 319 -12.51 -6.50 -17.75
C SER A 319 -11.47 -6.49 -18.86
N PHE A 320 -11.89 -5.89 -19.96
CA PHE A 320 -11.17 -5.96 -21.22
C PHE A 320 -9.73 -5.42 -21.14
N THR A 321 -9.48 -4.35 -20.38
CA THR A 321 -8.19 -3.62 -20.40
C THR A 321 -7.50 -3.45 -19.05
N GLU A 322 -8.05 -3.99 -17.97
CA GLU A 322 -7.55 -3.74 -16.61
C GLU A 322 -6.96 -4.99 -15.97
N TYR A 323 -5.99 -4.80 -15.07
CA TYR A 323 -5.64 -5.75 -14.03
C TYR A 323 -5.25 -4.97 -12.79
N SER A 324 -6.00 -5.12 -11.70
CA SER A 324 -5.94 -4.21 -10.55
C SER A 324 -6.50 -4.85 -9.28
N TRP A 325 -6.53 -4.06 -8.22
CA TRP A 325 -7.25 -4.39 -6.99
C TRP A 325 -8.75 -4.63 -7.18
N ASP A 326 -9.35 -4.21 -8.30
CA ASP A 326 -10.77 -4.46 -8.62
C ASP A 326 -10.96 -5.58 -9.65
N GLU A 327 -10.15 -5.62 -10.72
CA GLU A 327 -10.41 -6.55 -11.84
C GLU A 327 -9.32 -7.63 -11.98
N LYS A 328 -9.71 -8.91 -11.97
CA LYS A 328 -8.83 -10.10 -12.00
C LYS A 328 -8.95 -10.95 -13.27
N GLY A 329 -9.85 -10.62 -14.19
CA GLY A 329 -10.13 -11.40 -15.41
C GLY A 329 -8.90 -11.75 -16.25
N GLY A 330 -8.08 -10.76 -16.64
CA GLY A 330 -6.84 -10.99 -17.37
C GLY A 330 -5.84 -11.90 -16.64
N ALA A 331 -5.77 -11.81 -15.31
CA ALA A 331 -4.90 -12.63 -14.48
C ALA A 331 -5.42 -14.06 -14.28
N LEU A 332 -6.74 -14.24 -14.25
CA LEU A 332 -7.39 -15.55 -14.21
C LEU A 332 -7.01 -16.40 -15.42
N HIS A 333 -7.00 -15.82 -16.63
CA HIS A 333 -6.56 -16.49 -17.85
C HIS A 333 -5.12 -17.01 -17.71
N VAL A 334 -4.20 -16.15 -17.24
CA VAL A 334 -2.78 -16.49 -17.05
C VAL A 334 -2.61 -17.54 -15.96
N LEU A 335 -3.22 -17.36 -14.79
CA LEU A 335 -3.12 -18.26 -13.64
C LEU A 335 -3.63 -19.66 -13.96
N LEU A 336 -4.81 -19.77 -14.57
CA LEU A 336 -5.39 -21.06 -14.94
C LEU A 336 -4.58 -21.71 -16.06
N TYR A 337 -4.06 -20.95 -17.04
CA TYR A 337 -3.14 -21.52 -18.04
C TYR A 337 -1.82 -22.03 -17.43
N LEU A 338 -1.23 -21.30 -16.48
CA LEU A 338 0.01 -21.70 -15.79
C LEU A 338 -0.13 -23.09 -15.15
N PHE A 339 -1.27 -23.38 -14.52
CA PHE A 339 -1.49 -24.62 -13.77
C PHE A 339 -2.21 -25.75 -14.52
N THR A 340 -2.99 -25.45 -15.57
CA THR A 340 -3.75 -26.47 -16.33
C THR A 340 -3.21 -26.74 -17.72
N LYS A 341 -2.57 -25.74 -18.36
CA LYS A 341 -2.21 -25.72 -19.79
C LYS A 341 -3.38 -25.94 -20.76
N GLU A 342 -4.62 -25.64 -20.35
CA GLU A 342 -5.79 -25.75 -21.23
C GLU A 342 -5.88 -24.59 -22.25
N ASP A 343 -6.13 -24.92 -23.52
CA ASP A 343 -6.14 -23.99 -24.66
C ASP A 343 -7.16 -22.84 -24.54
N MET A 344 -8.24 -23.03 -23.77
CA MET A 344 -9.24 -21.98 -23.53
C MET A 344 -8.63 -20.79 -22.79
N PHE A 345 -7.86 -21.06 -21.72
CA PHE A 345 -7.21 -20.00 -20.95
C PHE A 345 -6.07 -19.34 -21.74
N TYR A 346 -5.34 -20.10 -22.56
CA TYR A 346 -4.39 -19.54 -23.52
C TYR A 346 -5.09 -18.56 -24.48
N THR A 347 -6.21 -18.97 -25.07
CA THR A 347 -6.96 -18.16 -26.05
C THR A 347 -7.42 -16.86 -25.43
N ASN A 348 -8.05 -16.92 -24.25
CA ASN A 348 -8.57 -15.74 -23.57
C ASN A 348 -7.43 -14.81 -23.08
N ALA A 349 -6.30 -15.36 -22.61
CA ALA A 349 -5.11 -14.56 -22.30
C ALA A 349 -4.58 -13.81 -23.53
N MET A 350 -4.54 -14.46 -24.70
CA MET A 350 -4.14 -13.80 -25.95
C MET A 350 -5.16 -12.75 -26.39
N GLU A 351 -6.47 -12.99 -26.23
CA GLU A 351 -7.51 -11.98 -26.52
C GLU A 351 -7.37 -10.74 -25.63
N TYR A 352 -7.09 -10.94 -24.33
CA TYR A 352 -6.74 -9.86 -23.39
C TYR A 352 -5.48 -9.10 -23.83
N PHE A 353 -4.34 -9.77 -24.03
CA PHE A 353 -3.08 -9.10 -24.39
C PHE A 353 -3.11 -8.40 -25.76
N ASN A 354 -3.89 -8.89 -26.72
CA ASN A 354 -4.07 -8.25 -28.02
C ASN A 354 -4.77 -6.89 -27.94
N GLN A 355 -5.31 -6.48 -26.80
CA GLN A 355 -5.86 -5.13 -26.61
C GLN A 355 -4.78 -4.07 -26.35
N PHE A 356 -3.60 -4.51 -25.93
CA PHE A 356 -2.42 -3.68 -25.66
C PHE A 356 -1.42 -3.76 -26.82
N LEU A 357 -1.17 -4.95 -27.37
CA LEU A 357 -0.12 -5.19 -28.36
C LEU A 357 -0.42 -4.51 -29.71
N PRO A 358 0.60 -4.10 -30.50
CA PRO A 358 0.42 -3.39 -31.78
C PRO A 358 -0.17 -4.30 -32.88
N ASN A 359 -1.48 -4.44 -32.90
CA ASN A 359 -2.25 -5.27 -33.82
C ASN A 359 -3.68 -4.68 -34.02
N PRO A 360 -4.50 -5.20 -34.96
CA PRO A 360 -5.83 -4.65 -35.25
C PRO A 360 -6.83 -4.65 -34.09
N ASN A 361 -6.61 -5.46 -33.05
CA ASN A 361 -7.47 -5.53 -31.86
C ASN A 361 -7.03 -4.58 -30.73
N GLN A 362 -5.96 -3.80 -30.94
CA GLN A 362 -5.50 -2.84 -29.93
C GLN A 362 -6.57 -1.78 -29.66
N ILE A 363 -7.00 -1.66 -28.40
CA ILE A 363 -7.91 -0.60 -27.94
C ILE A 363 -7.29 0.29 -26.86
N VAL A 364 -6.26 -0.20 -26.15
CA VAL A 364 -5.53 0.59 -25.16
C VAL A 364 -4.75 1.70 -25.86
N LYS A 365 -4.90 2.91 -25.32
CA LYS A 365 -4.20 4.11 -25.80
C LYS A 365 -2.77 4.12 -25.28
N TYR A 366 -1.91 4.81 -26.00
CA TYR A 366 -0.54 5.05 -25.58
C TYR A 366 -0.24 6.54 -25.56
N THR A 367 0.58 6.96 -24.61
CA THR A 367 1.16 8.30 -24.60
C THR A 367 2.13 8.47 -25.77
N PRO A 368 2.55 9.71 -26.13
CA PRO A 368 3.54 9.94 -27.18
C PRO A 368 4.88 9.21 -27.02
N ARG A 369 5.22 8.77 -25.80
CA ARG A 369 6.42 7.96 -25.49
C ARG A 369 6.11 6.49 -25.16
N GLY A 370 4.87 6.06 -25.33
CA GLY A 370 4.51 4.65 -25.34
C GLY A 370 4.35 4.01 -23.96
N LEU A 371 3.95 4.79 -22.95
CA LEU A 371 3.25 4.26 -21.77
C LEU A 371 1.85 3.81 -22.21
N ALA A 372 1.45 2.60 -21.84
CA ALA A 372 0.10 2.08 -22.01
C ALA A 372 -0.84 2.78 -21.02
N TYR A 373 -1.62 3.74 -21.53
CA TYR A 373 -2.44 4.63 -20.74
C TYR A 373 -3.81 3.98 -20.48
N ILE A 374 -3.86 3.11 -19.47
CA ILE A 374 -5.05 2.35 -19.07
C ILE A 374 -6.01 3.25 -18.32
N GLU A 375 -5.52 3.94 -17.29
CA GLU A 375 -6.24 4.96 -16.52
C GLU A 375 -5.32 6.16 -16.23
N HIS A 376 -5.91 7.34 -16.02
CA HIS A 376 -5.21 8.58 -15.69
C HIS A 376 -4.58 8.56 -14.28
N TRP A 377 -5.31 8.05 -13.30
CA TRP A 377 -4.78 7.67 -11.99
C TRP A 377 -3.95 6.39 -12.11
N GLY A 378 -2.74 6.38 -11.57
CA GLY A 378 -1.93 5.15 -11.49
C GLY A 378 -1.39 4.60 -12.81
N SER A 379 -1.49 5.35 -13.92
CA SER A 379 -1.07 4.97 -15.27
C SER A 379 0.20 4.10 -15.35
N VAL A 380 1.26 4.43 -14.58
CA VAL A 380 2.51 3.67 -14.54
C VAL A 380 2.33 2.31 -13.82
N GLY A 381 1.74 2.30 -12.63
CA GLY A 381 1.43 1.08 -11.87
C GLY A 381 0.54 0.12 -12.65
N TYR A 382 -0.57 0.61 -13.20
CA TYR A 382 -1.50 -0.17 -14.04
C TYR A 382 -0.80 -0.78 -15.28
N SER A 383 0.08 -0.03 -15.95
CA SER A 383 0.88 -0.57 -17.06
C SER A 383 1.84 -1.69 -16.60
N GLY A 384 2.38 -1.56 -15.39
CA GLY A 384 3.21 -2.56 -14.71
C GLY A 384 2.46 -3.84 -14.37
N ASN A 385 1.19 -3.74 -13.99
CA ASN A 385 0.34 -4.89 -13.70
C ASN A 385 0.18 -5.78 -14.95
N VAL A 386 -0.07 -5.17 -16.10
CA VAL A 386 -0.17 -5.88 -17.39
C VAL A 386 1.20 -6.40 -17.84
N ALA A 387 2.27 -5.65 -17.60
CA ALA A 387 3.65 -6.08 -17.89
C ALA A 387 4.02 -7.38 -17.14
N PHE A 388 3.62 -7.51 -15.88
CA PHE A 388 3.78 -8.74 -15.10
C PHE A 388 3.03 -9.92 -15.72
N LEU A 389 1.75 -9.76 -16.07
CA LEU A 389 0.95 -10.83 -16.68
C LEU A 389 1.54 -11.28 -18.02
N MET A 390 2.00 -10.34 -18.84
CA MET A 390 2.68 -10.64 -20.10
C MET A 390 4.00 -11.39 -19.89
N LEU A 391 4.79 -11.04 -18.88
CA LEU A 391 6.02 -11.78 -18.55
C LEU A 391 5.73 -13.17 -17.98
N ALA A 392 4.73 -13.31 -17.12
CA ALA A 392 4.30 -14.61 -16.58
C ALA A 392 3.81 -15.55 -17.69
N MET A 393 3.04 -15.02 -18.65
CA MET A 393 2.62 -15.79 -19.82
C MET A 393 3.78 -16.08 -20.77
N ALA A 394 4.68 -15.13 -21.01
CA ALA A 394 5.86 -15.36 -21.85
C ALA A 394 6.78 -16.45 -21.25
N LYS A 395 6.99 -16.45 -19.93
CA LYS A 395 7.67 -17.54 -19.19
C LYS A 395 6.95 -18.87 -19.38
N ALA A 396 5.61 -18.87 -19.34
CA ALA A 396 4.78 -20.07 -19.56
C ALA A 396 4.91 -20.67 -20.98
N LEU A 397 5.47 -19.91 -21.93
CA LEU A 397 5.77 -20.26 -23.33
C LEU A 397 7.30 -20.36 -23.59
N ASP A 398 8.10 -20.57 -22.54
CA ASP A 398 9.58 -20.62 -22.57
C ASP A 398 10.26 -19.37 -23.18
N TYR A 399 9.60 -18.21 -23.19
CA TYR A 399 10.01 -16.99 -23.89
C TYR A 399 10.24 -17.19 -25.42
N LYS A 400 9.54 -18.15 -26.05
CA LYS A 400 9.71 -18.49 -27.46
C LYS A 400 8.47 -18.18 -28.29
N GLY A 401 8.70 -17.84 -29.55
CA GLY A 401 7.64 -17.55 -30.51
C GLY A 401 7.23 -16.08 -30.47
N LYS A 402 6.55 -15.66 -31.53
CA LYS A 402 6.26 -14.25 -31.81
C LYS A 402 5.40 -13.61 -30.72
N GLU A 403 4.44 -14.36 -30.20
CA GLU A 403 3.54 -13.95 -29.13
C GLU A 403 4.32 -13.63 -27.84
N ALA A 404 5.25 -14.51 -27.45
CA ALA A 404 6.12 -14.29 -26.29
C ALA A 404 7.09 -13.12 -26.51
N GLU A 405 7.67 -12.99 -27.70
CA GLU A 405 8.53 -11.86 -28.08
C GLU A 405 7.78 -10.51 -28.00
N GLN A 406 6.52 -10.48 -28.44
CA GLN A 406 5.66 -9.28 -28.34
C GLN A 406 5.30 -8.95 -26.88
N MET A 407 4.95 -9.95 -26.07
CA MET A 407 4.66 -9.78 -24.64
C MET A 407 5.86 -9.27 -23.85
N VAL A 408 7.04 -9.85 -24.06
CA VAL A 408 8.29 -9.35 -23.46
C VAL A 408 8.62 -7.94 -23.93
N THR A 409 8.41 -7.63 -25.22
CA THR A 409 8.67 -6.29 -25.77
C THR A 409 7.79 -5.23 -25.11
N PHE A 410 6.49 -5.51 -24.95
CA PHE A 410 5.58 -4.64 -24.21
C PHE A 410 6.02 -4.45 -22.77
N ALA A 411 6.26 -5.54 -22.03
CA ALA A 411 6.60 -5.46 -20.62
C ALA A 411 7.92 -4.70 -20.39
N THR A 412 8.92 -4.97 -21.23
CA THR A 412 10.20 -4.24 -21.23
C THR A 412 10.00 -2.75 -21.50
N GLN A 413 9.10 -2.39 -22.43
CA GLN A 413 8.77 -0.99 -22.71
C GLN A 413 8.14 -0.29 -21.49
N GLN A 414 7.16 -0.90 -20.83
CA GLN A 414 6.45 -0.27 -19.71
C GLN A 414 7.37 -0.08 -18.50
N ILE A 415 8.18 -1.10 -18.17
CA ILE A 415 9.14 -0.99 -17.06
C ILE A 415 10.27 -0.01 -17.40
N ASN A 416 10.85 -0.05 -18.61
CA ASN A 416 11.91 0.88 -18.98
C ASN A 416 11.41 2.33 -19.13
N TYR A 417 10.14 2.55 -19.49
CA TYR A 417 9.48 3.85 -19.38
C TYR A 417 9.53 4.35 -17.93
N ALA A 418 9.08 3.54 -16.97
CA ALA A 418 9.11 3.85 -15.53
C ALA A 418 10.54 4.11 -15.00
N LEU A 419 11.54 3.40 -15.52
CA LEU A 419 12.95 3.53 -15.13
C LEU A 419 13.73 4.64 -15.86
N GLY A 420 13.08 5.38 -16.75
CA GLY A 420 13.63 6.60 -17.33
C GLY A 420 14.15 6.49 -18.76
N ASP A 421 13.54 5.66 -19.61
CA ASP A 421 13.83 5.62 -21.07
C ASP A 421 13.72 7.00 -21.73
N TYR A 422 12.94 7.90 -21.12
CA TYR A 422 12.67 9.26 -21.59
C TYR A 422 13.34 10.38 -20.78
N GLY A 423 14.28 10.01 -19.90
CA GLY A 423 15.18 10.93 -19.17
C GLY A 423 14.73 11.30 -17.76
N TYR A 424 13.64 10.72 -17.26
CA TYR A 424 13.12 10.90 -15.90
C TYR A 424 12.47 9.60 -15.44
N SER A 425 12.79 9.13 -14.24
CA SER A 425 12.18 7.93 -13.64
C SER A 425 10.91 8.28 -12.87
N TRP A 426 9.97 7.35 -12.83
CA TRP A 426 8.74 7.36 -12.03
C TRP A 426 8.90 6.61 -10.70
N VAL A 427 10.14 6.24 -10.36
CA VAL A 427 10.47 5.39 -9.22
C VAL A 427 11.35 6.18 -8.26
N VAL A 428 10.81 6.49 -7.09
CA VAL A 428 11.46 7.36 -6.10
C VAL A 428 12.82 6.81 -5.70
N GLY A 429 13.87 7.61 -5.84
CA GLY A 429 15.24 7.24 -5.51
C GLY A 429 15.94 6.30 -6.50
N PHE A 430 15.45 6.15 -7.74
CA PHE A 430 16.11 5.36 -8.80
C PHE A 430 16.61 6.24 -9.96
N GLY A 431 17.85 6.01 -10.40
CA GLY A 431 18.50 6.81 -11.45
C GLY A 431 18.88 8.22 -11.00
N ASP A 432 19.34 9.05 -11.95
CA ASP A 432 19.83 10.41 -11.67
C ASP A 432 18.70 11.46 -11.55
N ASN A 433 17.52 11.20 -12.14
CA ASN A 433 16.34 12.06 -12.09
C ASN A 433 15.11 11.21 -11.73
N TYR A 434 14.50 11.47 -10.57
CA TYR A 434 13.36 10.75 -10.02
C TYR A 434 12.48 11.71 -9.20
N PRO A 435 11.27 11.30 -8.77
CA PRO A 435 10.35 12.19 -8.07
C PRO A 435 10.84 12.57 -6.68
N SER A 436 10.93 13.87 -6.44
CA SER A 436 11.41 14.42 -5.17
C SER A 436 10.28 14.79 -4.22
N LYS A 437 9.03 14.91 -4.70
CA LYS A 437 7.85 15.34 -3.93
C LYS A 437 6.64 14.40 -4.10
N PRO A 438 6.76 13.06 -3.93
CA PRO A 438 5.59 12.18 -3.89
C PRO A 438 4.60 12.61 -2.79
N TYR A 439 3.31 12.44 -3.03
CA TYR A 439 2.26 12.63 -2.02
C TYR A 439 2.35 11.50 -0.98
N HIS A 440 3.22 11.69 0.01
CA HIS A 440 3.40 10.74 1.10
C HIS A 440 3.78 11.45 2.41
N LYS A 441 2.86 11.42 3.38
CA LYS A 441 2.91 12.17 4.64
C LYS A 441 4.07 11.72 5.55
N SER A 442 4.40 10.42 5.56
CA SER A 442 5.42 9.88 6.47
C SER A 442 6.86 10.16 6.04
N SER A 443 7.17 10.19 4.74
CA SER A 443 8.50 10.58 4.25
C SER A 443 8.70 12.10 4.15
N TYR A 444 7.59 12.86 4.14
CA TYR A 444 7.66 14.30 4.44
C TYR A 444 7.91 14.54 5.92
N ASN A 445 7.13 13.91 6.80
CA ASN A 445 7.23 13.98 8.26
C ASN A 445 7.14 15.42 8.82
N SER A 446 5.98 16.05 8.72
CA SER A 446 5.67 17.40 9.27
C SER A 446 5.84 17.57 10.77
N TYR A 447 6.42 16.62 11.50
CA TYR A 447 6.69 16.71 12.94
C TYR A 447 8.19 16.67 13.30
N ILE A 448 9.12 16.39 12.37
CA ILE A 448 10.54 16.20 12.71
C ILE A 448 11.41 17.45 12.55
N ASP A 449 11.29 18.15 11.42
CA ASP A 449 12.12 19.34 11.10
C ASP A 449 11.35 20.65 11.21
N TYR A 450 10.06 20.59 10.88
CA TYR A 450 9.10 21.66 11.05
C TYR A 450 8.24 21.16 12.22
N PRO A 451 8.37 21.69 13.44
CA PRO A 451 7.78 21.06 14.62
C PRO A 451 6.28 21.36 14.74
N MET A 452 5.47 20.96 13.75
CA MET A 452 4.01 21.11 13.75
C MET A 452 3.31 20.09 14.67
N ARG A 453 4.08 19.34 15.47
CA ARG A 453 3.56 18.42 16.48
C ARG A 453 2.73 19.18 17.52
N GLY A 454 1.42 18.95 17.50
CA GLY A 454 0.46 19.61 18.38
C GLY A 454 -0.06 20.96 17.88
N GLU A 455 0.27 21.34 16.64
CA GLU A 455 -0.50 22.33 15.91
C GLU A 455 -1.83 21.72 15.40
N PHE A 456 -2.76 22.58 14.99
CA PHE A 456 -3.99 22.14 14.35
C PHE A 456 -3.71 21.56 12.96
N GLN A 457 -4.46 20.52 12.57
CA GLN A 457 -4.19 19.77 11.32
C GLN A 457 -4.34 20.61 10.04
N ASP A 458 -5.08 21.72 10.06
CA ASP A 458 -5.12 22.68 8.94
C ASP A 458 -3.75 23.36 8.69
N LYS A 459 -2.95 23.56 9.75
CA LYS A 459 -1.56 24.03 9.62
C LYS A 459 -0.61 22.92 9.21
N VAL A 460 -0.81 21.70 9.69
CA VAL A 460 0.02 20.53 9.31
C VAL A 460 -0.22 20.18 7.85
N GLU A 461 -1.48 20.20 7.41
CA GLU A 461 -1.89 20.15 6.00
C GLU A 461 -1.16 21.21 5.20
N LYS A 462 -1.22 22.47 5.62
CA LYS A 462 -0.56 23.56 4.91
C LYS A 462 0.96 23.38 4.81
N ASP A 463 1.63 22.96 5.89
CA ASP A 463 3.05 22.61 5.89
C ASP A 463 3.37 21.48 4.90
N PHE A 464 2.46 20.52 4.72
CA PHE A 464 2.61 19.45 3.75
C PHE A 464 2.26 19.89 2.33
N SER A 465 1.04 20.35 2.05
CA SER A 465 0.48 20.49 0.70
C SER A 465 0.96 21.73 -0.05
N GLU A 466 1.27 22.83 0.63
CA GLU A 466 1.81 24.03 -0.01
C GLU A 466 3.35 24.00 -0.14
N SER A 467 4.04 23.09 0.56
CA SER A 467 5.51 23.04 0.55
C SER A 467 6.09 22.63 -0.79
N LYS A 468 7.09 23.40 -1.22
CA LYS A 468 7.86 23.15 -2.45
C LYS A 468 9.21 22.47 -2.20
N THR A 469 9.52 22.09 -0.96
CA THR A 469 10.71 21.28 -0.67
C THR A 469 10.54 19.83 -1.13
N ALA A 470 11.67 19.19 -1.46
CA ALA A 470 11.74 17.73 -1.58
C ALA A 470 11.29 17.02 -0.28
N GLN A 471 11.06 15.72 -0.36
CA GLN A 471 10.85 14.88 0.81
C GLN A 471 12.08 14.89 1.73
N ARG A 472 11.85 14.92 3.04
CA ARG A 472 12.91 14.92 4.06
C ARG A 472 13.61 13.56 4.15
N PHE A 473 12.90 12.50 3.72
CA PHE A 473 13.43 11.16 3.56
C PHE A 473 13.07 10.59 2.19
N ILE A 474 13.98 9.84 1.57
CA ILE A 474 13.73 9.21 0.27
C ILE A 474 12.84 7.98 0.48
N LEU A 475 11.66 7.99 -0.15
CA LEU A 475 10.74 6.84 -0.16
C LEU A 475 11.17 5.84 -1.23
N TYR A 476 12.33 5.21 -1.04
CA TYR A 476 12.96 4.37 -2.06
C TYR A 476 12.00 3.33 -2.67
N GLY A 477 11.95 3.31 -4.01
CA GLY A 477 11.24 2.31 -4.80
C GLY A 477 9.76 2.55 -5.01
N ALA A 478 9.15 3.56 -4.36
CA ALA A 478 7.76 3.90 -4.62
C ALA A 478 7.55 4.30 -6.09
N VAL A 479 6.54 3.69 -6.72
CA VAL A 479 6.08 4.03 -8.07
C VAL A 479 5.03 5.11 -7.95
N GLU A 480 5.29 6.28 -8.54
CA GLU A 480 4.29 7.35 -8.65
C GLU A 480 3.21 7.04 -9.69
N GLY A 481 2.03 7.65 -9.53
CA GLY A 481 0.87 7.44 -10.40
C GLY A 481 1.15 7.66 -11.89
N GLY A 482 2.04 8.59 -12.24
CA GLY A 482 2.54 8.78 -13.60
C GLY A 482 2.16 10.12 -14.23
N PRO A 483 2.32 10.27 -15.55
CA PRO A 483 2.05 11.51 -16.25
C PRO A 483 0.61 11.59 -16.76
N SER A 484 0.22 12.79 -17.18
CA SER A 484 -0.91 12.99 -18.08
C SER A 484 -0.67 12.35 -19.46
N VAL A 485 -1.73 12.22 -20.26
CA VAL A 485 -1.75 11.50 -21.54
C VAL A 485 -0.76 12.01 -22.60
N ASP A 486 -0.23 13.23 -22.46
CA ASP A 486 0.82 13.85 -23.31
C ASP A 486 2.26 13.64 -22.79
N ASP A 487 2.44 12.71 -21.84
CA ASP A 487 3.65 12.49 -21.01
C ASP A 487 4.04 13.65 -20.09
N SER A 488 3.19 14.65 -19.86
CA SER A 488 3.53 15.78 -18.98
C SER A 488 3.06 15.59 -17.54
N TRP A 489 3.77 16.20 -16.58
CA TRP A 489 3.45 16.08 -15.16
C TRP A 489 3.94 17.29 -14.35
N TYR A 490 3.78 17.22 -13.04
CA TYR A 490 4.39 18.12 -12.07
C TYR A 490 4.98 17.26 -10.95
N ASP A 491 6.26 17.44 -10.61
CA ASP A 491 6.83 16.94 -9.35
C ASP A 491 6.35 17.89 -8.24
N ASP A 492 5.10 17.69 -7.82
CA ASP A 492 4.39 18.49 -6.83
C ASP A 492 3.38 17.62 -6.08
N ARG A 493 3.69 17.35 -4.81
CA ARG A 493 2.84 16.63 -3.85
C ARG A 493 1.39 17.13 -3.82
N SER A 494 1.11 18.41 -4.10
CA SER A 494 -0.28 18.89 -4.11
C SER A 494 -1.11 18.30 -5.26
N ASN A 495 -0.47 17.68 -6.24
CA ASN A 495 -1.08 17.05 -7.39
C ASN A 495 -1.01 15.52 -7.27
N TYR A 496 -1.84 14.99 -6.37
CA TYR A 496 -1.87 13.58 -5.99
C TYR A 496 -2.20 12.64 -7.17
N GLU A 497 -2.94 13.09 -8.20
CA GLU A 497 -3.19 12.33 -9.45
C GLU A 497 -1.89 11.79 -10.09
N TYR A 498 -0.81 12.56 -10.02
CA TYR A 498 0.49 12.19 -10.59
C TYR A 498 1.50 11.72 -9.53
N SER A 499 1.46 12.32 -8.33
CA SER A 499 2.48 12.14 -7.28
C SER A 499 2.10 11.16 -6.17
N GLU A 500 0.87 10.62 -6.16
CA GLU A 500 0.49 9.60 -5.18
C GLU A 500 1.19 8.27 -5.44
N VAL A 501 1.46 7.57 -4.35
CA VAL A 501 2.21 6.32 -4.26
C VAL A 501 1.42 5.37 -3.38
N THR A 502 1.12 4.18 -3.89
CA THR A 502 0.24 3.21 -3.22
C THR A 502 0.88 1.83 -3.14
N GLN A 503 0.45 1.03 -2.17
CA GLN A 503 0.86 -0.36 -2.04
C GLN A 503 0.50 -1.20 -3.28
N ASP A 504 -0.54 -0.81 -4.04
CA ASP A 504 -1.02 -1.54 -5.20
C ASP A 504 -0.22 -1.20 -6.48
N TYR A 505 0.22 0.06 -6.68
CA TYR A 505 1.05 0.45 -7.84
C TYR A 505 2.38 -0.32 -7.91
N ASN A 506 2.97 -0.63 -6.75
CA ASN A 506 4.21 -1.40 -6.67
C ASN A 506 4.03 -2.92 -6.82
N SER A 507 2.82 -3.47 -6.71
CA SER A 507 2.65 -4.89 -6.35
C SER A 507 3.02 -5.83 -7.49
N ALA A 508 2.31 -5.79 -8.63
CA ALA A 508 2.65 -6.56 -9.81
C ALA A 508 3.86 -5.96 -10.53
N TRP A 509 4.08 -4.64 -10.42
CA TRP A 509 5.27 -3.98 -10.95
C TRP A 509 6.57 -4.60 -10.39
N THR A 510 6.61 -4.96 -9.10
CA THR A 510 7.71 -5.74 -8.50
C THR A 510 7.89 -7.12 -9.16
N GLY A 511 6.79 -7.78 -9.51
CA GLY A 511 6.82 -9.05 -10.25
C GLY A 511 7.30 -8.91 -11.68
N ALA A 512 6.96 -7.81 -12.36
CA ALA A 512 7.43 -7.52 -13.71
C ALA A 512 8.96 -7.33 -13.72
N ILE A 513 9.53 -6.67 -12.71
CA ILE A 513 10.99 -6.56 -12.54
C ILE A 513 11.63 -7.93 -12.36
N ALA A 514 11.09 -8.77 -11.48
CA ALA A 514 11.57 -10.15 -11.31
C ALA A 514 11.46 -10.97 -12.61
N GLY A 515 10.43 -10.72 -13.42
CA GLY A 515 10.27 -11.32 -14.74
C GLY A 515 11.26 -10.82 -15.80
N LEU A 516 11.74 -9.57 -15.71
CA LEU A 516 12.83 -9.08 -16.55
C LEU A 516 14.18 -9.65 -16.11
N ILE A 517 14.42 -9.83 -14.80
CA ILE A 517 15.60 -10.55 -14.29
C ILE A 517 15.64 -11.99 -14.83
N ASP A 518 14.49 -12.69 -14.80
CA ASP A 518 14.34 -14.04 -15.33
C ASP A 518 14.59 -14.10 -16.85
N TYR A 519 13.98 -13.18 -17.61
CA TYR A 519 14.09 -13.12 -19.08
C TYR A 519 15.50 -12.78 -19.57
N TYR A 520 16.13 -11.75 -18.99
CA TYR A 520 17.46 -11.29 -19.44
C TYR A 520 18.61 -12.22 -19.01
N GLY A 521 18.33 -13.15 -18.09
CA GLY A 521 19.29 -14.08 -17.53
C GLY A 521 19.84 -13.56 -16.20
N VAL A 522 19.66 -14.37 -15.17
CA VAL A 522 20.12 -14.11 -13.79
C VAL A 522 21.63 -13.85 -13.67
N ASP A 523 22.43 -14.28 -14.65
CA ASP A 523 23.87 -14.03 -14.70
C ASP A 523 24.25 -12.60 -15.13
N LYS A 524 23.27 -11.75 -15.45
CA LYS A 524 23.45 -10.33 -15.78
C LYS A 524 23.30 -9.39 -14.60
N PHE A 525 22.85 -9.90 -13.45
CA PHE A 525 22.51 -9.10 -12.28
C PHE A 525 23.37 -9.53 -11.08
N GLU A 526 23.62 -8.57 -10.19
CA GLU A 526 24.26 -8.78 -8.91
C GLU A 526 23.25 -8.43 -7.81
N PRO A 527 23.29 -9.08 -6.65
CA PRO A 527 22.53 -8.64 -5.49
C PRO A 527 22.76 -7.17 -5.15
N TYR A 528 21.68 -6.47 -4.81
CA TYR A 528 21.71 -5.10 -4.31
C TYR A 528 21.55 -5.07 -2.78
N THR A 529 21.90 -3.94 -2.16
CA THR A 529 22.01 -3.83 -0.69
C THR A 529 21.66 -2.42 -0.22
N ASP A 530 21.35 -2.26 1.06
CA ASP A 530 21.18 -0.95 1.72
C ASP A 530 22.46 -0.07 1.67
N CYS A 531 23.62 -0.63 1.27
CA CYS A 531 24.91 0.06 1.23
C CYS A 531 24.89 1.32 0.33
N GLY A 532 24.98 2.49 0.96
CA GLY A 532 25.03 3.78 0.28
C GLY A 532 23.67 4.43 0.03
N LEU A 533 22.57 3.78 0.42
CA LEU A 533 21.24 4.40 0.44
C LEU A 533 21.11 5.33 1.65
N ASP A 534 20.44 6.48 1.47
CA ASP A 534 20.11 7.37 2.58
C ASP A 534 18.79 6.94 3.24
N LEU A 535 18.90 5.98 4.15
CA LEU A 535 17.77 5.48 4.94
C LEU A 535 17.41 6.42 6.13
N GLY A 536 17.89 7.68 6.10
CA GLY A 536 17.61 8.73 7.09
C GLY A 536 18.46 8.68 8.37
N TRP A 537 19.40 7.74 8.48
CA TRP A 537 20.25 7.57 9.69
C TRP A 537 21.24 8.71 9.92
N SER A 538 21.43 9.58 8.92
CA SER A 538 22.21 10.83 8.98
C SER A 538 21.49 11.96 9.74
N HIS A 539 20.17 11.84 9.92
CA HIS A 539 19.32 12.91 10.42
C HIS A 539 19.58 13.22 11.91
N PRO A 540 19.67 14.50 12.34
CA PRO A 540 20.00 14.86 13.72
C PRO A 540 19.05 14.30 14.79
N ASN A 541 17.80 14.01 14.42
CA ASN A 541 16.77 13.47 15.30
C ASN A 541 16.57 11.94 15.14
N ALA A 542 17.39 11.26 14.33
CA ALA A 542 17.33 9.81 14.17
C ALA A 542 17.72 9.06 15.45
N SER A 543 17.13 7.86 15.65
CA SER A 543 17.64 6.90 16.61
C SER A 543 18.96 6.28 16.13
N ALA A 544 19.67 5.57 17.01
CA ALA A 544 20.83 4.79 16.59
C ALA A 544 20.41 3.66 15.61
N PRO A 545 21.13 3.45 14.49
CA PRO A 545 20.81 2.40 13.53
C PRO A 545 20.92 0.99 14.16
N PRO A 546 20.21 -0.01 13.63
CA PRO A 546 20.40 -1.40 14.01
C PRO A 546 21.85 -1.84 13.79
N SER A 547 22.39 -2.62 14.73
CA SER A 547 23.73 -3.19 14.63
C SER A 547 23.74 -4.46 13.76
N TRP A 548 23.55 -4.27 12.46
CA TRP A 548 23.58 -5.34 11.47
C TRP A 548 24.90 -6.13 11.53
N PRO A 549 24.87 -7.48 11.58
CA PRO A 549 26.09 -8.28 11.57
C PRO A 549 26.91 -8.09 10.30
N ALA A 550 28.24 -8.21 10.41
CA ALA A 550 29.14 -8.07 9.26
C ALA A 550 28.96 -9.15 8.17
N ASP A 551 28.26 -10.25 8.48
CA ASP A 551 27.88 -11.30 7.53
C ASP A 551 26.46 -11.11 6.93
N ASP A 552 25.73 -10.05 7.30
CA ASP A 552 24.46 -9.70 6.65
C ASP A 552 24.72 -9.04 5.30
N CYS A 553 24.14 -9.64 4.26
CA CYS A 553 24.37 -9.29 2.86
C CYS A 553 23.38 -8.26 2.33
N TYR A 554 22.29 -8.00 3.05
CA TYR A 554 21.18 -7.15 2.62
C TYR A 554 21.38 -5.73 3.18
N HIS A 555 21.63 -5.66 4.48
CA HIS A 555 21.64 -4.40 5.23
C HIS A 555 23.04 -3.79 5.39
N THR A 556 24.08 -4.38 4.77
CA THR A 556 25.48 -3.91 4.89
C THR A 556 26.20 -3.89 3.55
N CYS A 557 27.39 -3.28 3.53
CA CYS A 557 28.27 -3.24 2.36
C CYS A 557 29.04 -4.56 2.10
N ASN A 558 28.60 -5.70 2.64
CA ASN A 558 29.31 -6.97 2.52
C ASN A 558 29.12 -7.62 1.13
N LYS A 559 30.12 -7.46 0.26
CA LYS A 559 30.17 -8.08 -1.08
C LYS A 559 30.76 -9.50 -1.10
N GLY A 560 31.04 -10.09 0.07
CA GLY A 560 31.67 -11.41 0.20
C GLY A 560 30.68 -12.58 0.28
N CYS A 561 29.39 -12.33 0.08
CA CYS A 561 28.32 -13.28 0.33
C CYS A 561 28.13 -14.33 -0.78
N PRO A 562 27.73 -15.57 -0.43
CA PRO A 562 27.29 -16.54 -1.41
C PRO A 562 25.90 -16.16 -1.95
N ARG A 563 25.79 -15.96 -3.27
CA ARG A 563 24.53 -15.64 -3.95
C ARG A 563 23.50 -16.74 -3.81
N GLY A 564 22.23 -16.37 -3.67
CA GLY A 564 21.08 -17.26 -3.63
C GLY A 564 20.93 -18.05 -2.33
N GLU A 565 21.73 -17.74 -1.31
CA GLU A 565 21.70 -18.41 -0.02
C GLU A 565 20.84 -17.61 0.95
N MET A 566 19.57 -18.00 1.08
CA MET A 566 18.58 -17.40 2.01
C MET A 566 19.13 -17.19 3.42
N SER A 567 20.02 -18.09 3.88
CA SER A 567 20.67 -18.01 5.21
C SER A 567 21.61 -16.81 5.40
N SER A 568 21.91 -16.06 4.34
CA SER A 568 22.74 -14.85 4.36
C SER A 568 21.95 -13.62 4.84
N SER A 569 20.64 -13.59 4.58
CA SER A 569 19.69 -12.60 5.11
C SER A 569 19.54 -12.71 6.62
N TYR A 570 19.64 -11.59 7.33
CA TYR A 570 19.37 -11.57 8.77
C TYR A 570 17.88 -11.59 9.11
N SER A 571 17.03 -10.99 8.28
CA SER A 571 15.57 -11.10 8.40
C SER A 571 15.11 -12.56 8.27
N TRP A 572 15.71 -13.31 7.33
CA TRP A 572 15.47 -14.75 7.20
C TRP A 572 15.93 -15.55 8.43
N LYS A 573 17.10 -15.23 9.00
CA LYS A 573 17.55 -15.83 10.27
C LYS A 573 16.52 -15.60 11.39
N LEU A 574 15.93 -14.40 11.47
CA LEU A 574 14.90 -14.05 12.46
C LEU A 574 13.58 -14.79 12.23
N LEU A 575 13.12 -14.89 10.99
CA LEU A 575 11.89 -15.62 10.61
C LEU A 575 11.99 -17.12 10.93
N MET A 576 13.09 -17.76 10.53
CA MET A 576 13.23 -19.22 10.61
C MET A 576 13.68 -19.72 11.98
N ASN A 577 14.13 -18.84 12.89
CA ASN A 577 14.60 -19.22 14.23
C ASN A 577 13.87 -18.42 15.34
N PRO A 578 12.52 -18.51 15.45
CA PRO A 578 11.74 -17.69 16.40
C PRO A 578 12.07 -17.97 17.88
N GLU A 579 12.60 -19.16 18.20
CA GLU A 579 13.15 -19.50 19.52
C GLU A 579 14.39 -18.67 19.88
N SER A 580 15.16 -18.25 18.88
CA SER A 580 16.35 -17.39 19.01
C SER A 580 16.07 -15.91 18.74
N ALA A 581 14.80 -15.51 18.55
CA ALA A 581 14.45 -14.11 18.28
C ALA A 581 15.01 -13.14 19.34
N ASP A 582 15.00 -13.54 20.62
CA ASP A 582 15.57 -12.76 21.73
C ASP A 582 17.07 -12.45 21.54
N SER A 583 17.90 -13.41 21.13
CA SER A 583 19.34 -13.19 20.93
C SER A 583 19.66 -12.54 19.59
N LEU A 584 18.87 -12.82 18.55
CA LEU A 584 18.99 -12.15 17.25
C LEU A 584 18.66 -10.66 17.38
N LEU A 585 17.57 -10.32 18.08
CA LEU A 585 17.20 -8.92 18.31
C LEU A 585 18.13 -8.22 19.30
N ASP A 586 18.80 -8.93 20.21
CA ASP A 586 19.86 -8.35 21.05
C ASP A 586 21.11 -8.00 20.23
N THR A 587 21.37 -8.75 19.14
CA THR A 587 22.47 -8.42 18.22
C THR A 587 22.18 -7.12 17.47
N LEU A 588 20.96 -6.93 16.97
CA LEU A 588 20.54 -5.67 16.32
C LEU A 588 20.40 -4.51 17.31
N TYR A 589 19.92 -4.79 18.52
CA TYR A 589 19.63 -3.81 19.57
C TYR A 589 20.23 -4.24 20.92
N PRO A 590 21.54 -4.04 21.14
CA PRO A 590 22.24 -4.50 22.35
C PRO A 590 21.57 -4.08 23.66
N GLY A 591 21.18 -5.07 24.47
CA GLY A 591 20.49 -4.89 25.75
C GLY A 591 18.96 -4.76 25.64
N LYS A 592 18.38 -4.90 24.44
CA LYS A 592 16.92 -4.80 24.20
C LYS A 592 16.32 -6.03 23.52
N GLY A 593 17.09 -7.10 23.30
CA GLY A 593 16.64 -8.25 22.51
C GLY A 593 15.32 -8.87 22.99
N SER A 594 15.20 -9.15 24.30
CA SER A 594 13.97 -9.72 24.86
C SER A 594 12.79 -8.75 24.91
N GLU A 595 13.02 -7.44 24.98
CA GLU A 595 11.96 -6.44 24.88
C GLU A 595 11.35 -6.47 23.46
N ARG A 596 12.21 -6.39 22.44
CA ARG A 596 11.82 -6.45 21.02
C ARG A 596 11.19 -7.80 20.64
N ALA A 597 11.76 -8.91 21.12
CA ALA A 597 11.19 -10.24 20.87
C ALA A 597 9.81 -10.40 21.50
N PHE A 598 9.59 -9.85 22.70
CA PHE A 598 8.31 -9.88 23.38
C PHE A 598 7.24 -9.06 22.65
N THR A 599 7.57 -7.86 22.16
CA THR A 599 6.63 -7.06 21.35
C THR A 599 6.26 -7.76 20.04
N LEU A 600 7.20 -8.49 19.41
CA LEU A 600 6.95 -9.20 18.15
C LEU A 600 6.18 -10.51 18.29
N LYS A 601 6.35 -11.22 19.40
CA LYS A 601 5.63 -12.49 19.64
C LYS A 601 4.14 -12.28 19.87
N GLY A 602 3.70 -11.03 20.05
CA GLY A 602 2.31 -10.66 20.30
C GLY A 602 1.86 -11.13 21.68
N SER A 603 1.73 -10.21 22.63
CA SER A 603 0.94 -10.55 23.82
C SER A 603 -0.52 -10.67 23.40
N PRO A 604 -1.26 -11.75 23.75
CA PRO A 604 -2.70 -11.68 23.73
C PRO A 604 -3.12 -10.59 24.71
N ILE A 605 -3.61 -9.45 24.21
CA ILE A 605 -4.10 -8.34 25.04
C ILE A 605 -5.50 -8.72 25.59
N VAL A 606 -5.51 -9.77 26.41
CA VAL A 606 -6.68 -10.32 27.08
C VAL A 606 -6.29 -10.66 28.52
N LYS A 607 -6.21 -9.60 29.37
CA LYS A 607 -6.68 -9.54 30.78
C LYS A 607 -5.87 -8.63 31.74
N GLN A 608 -4.61 -8.28 31.49
CA GLN A 608 -3.80 -7.64 32.55
C GLN A 608 -4.00 -6.12 32.76
N SER A 609 -4.51 -5.37 31.78
CA SER A 609 -4.68 -3.91 31.88
C SER A 609 -6.03 -3.46 32.45
N ILE A 610 -7.12 -4.20 32.19
CA ILE A 610 -8.48 -3.82 32.64
C ILE A 610 -8.72 -4.15 34.13
N GLN A 611 -7.98 -5.11 34.70
CA GLN A 611 -8.11 -5.48 36.12
C GLN A 611 -7.31 -4.56 37.07
N LYS A 612 -6.32 -3.80 36.57
CA LYS A 612 -5.34 -3.06 37.40
C LYS A 612 -5.71 -1.61 37.72
N THR A 613 -6.82 -1.09 37.21
CA THR A 613 -7.31 0.27 37.50
C THR A 613 -8.38 0.34 38.59
N HIS A 614 -8.76 -0.80 39.21
CA HIS A 614 -9.76 -0.83 40.29
C HIS A 614 -9.23 -1.18 41.70
N ASP A 615 -8.05 -1.77 41.83
CA ASP A 615 -7.43 -2.08 43.13
C ASP A 615 -6.01 -1.49 43.23
N GLU A 616 -5.91 -0.21 43.61
CA GLU A 616 -4.86 0.38 44.48
C GLU A 616 -4.97 1.91 44.56
N LYS A 617 -5.71 2.42 45.55
CA LYS A 617 -5.47 3.75 46.17
C LYS A 617 -6.23 3.89 47.50
N VAL A 618 -5.61 3.44 48.57
CA VAL A 618 -6.02 3.71 49.97
C VAL A 618 -4.77 4.11 50.76
N ILE A 619 -4.95 4.99 51.77
CA ILE A 619 -3.95 5.46 52.76
C ILE A 619 -2.94 6.51 52.19
N ALA A 620 -2.75 7.71 52.78
CA ALA A 620 -3.49 8.50 53.79
C ALA A 620 -3.01 9.98 53.74
N GLY A 621 -3.78 10.96 54.27
CA GLY A 621 -3.29 12.36 54.24
C GLY A 621 -4.10 13.56 54.80
N ALA A 622 -5.09 13.39 55.72
CA ALA A 622 -5.73 14.47 56.53
C ALA A 622 -6.52 15.61 55.80
N PRO A 623 -7.31 16.46 56.51
CA PRO A 623 -8.20 16.23 57.68
C PRO A 623 -9.68 16.65 57.41
N GLU A 624 -10.58 16.43 58.39
CA GLU A 624 -12.03 16.71 58.33
C GLU A 624 -12.44 18.20 58.30
N PRO A 625 -13.74 18.52 58.04
CA PRO A 625 -14.62 18.76 59.19
C PRO A 625 -16.07 18.21 59.12
N VAL A 626 -16.45 17.41 60.13
CA VAL A 626 -17.63 17.53 61.02
C VAL A 626 -19.03 17.91 60.47
N ASN A 627 -19.97 16.94 60.59
CA ASN A 627 -21.42 16.99 60.92
C ASN A 627 -22.34 18.17 60.53
N GLU A 628 -23.52 17.87 59.97
CA GLU A 628 -24.77 17.72 60.76
C GLU A 628 -25.93 17.01 59.99
N HIS A 629 -26.88 16.45 60.74
CA HIS A 629 -28.03 15.61 60.36
C HIS A 629 -29.38 16.40 60.49
N PRO A 630 -30.62 15.85 60.33
CA PRO A 630 -31.09 14.55 59.80
C PRO A 630 -32.29 14.61 58.79
N ALA A 631 -32.72 13.41 58.38
CA ALA A 631 -33.84 13.03 57.49
C ALA A 631 -35.29 13.33 57.96
N LYS A 632 -36.27 13.06 57.06
CA LYS A 632 -37.65 12.60 57.36
C LYS A 632 -38.35 11.90 56.16
N GLU A 633 -38.46 10.56 56.22
CA GLU A 633 -39.73 9.78 56.35
C GLU A 633 -41.06 10.45 55.86
N ILE A 634 -41.98 9.86 55.05
CA ILE A 634 -42.78 8.59 55.23
C ILE A 634 -43.51 8.12 53.92
N GLU A 635 -43.75 6.81 53.85
CA GLU A 635 -44.71 5.91 53.14
C GLU A 635 -45.76 6.33 52.05
N ALA A 636 -45.80 5.47 51.01
CA ALA A 636 -46.93 4.70 50.39
C ALA A 636 -48.33 5.28 50.06
N GLY A 637 -48.85 4.92 48.87
CA GLY A 637 -50.29 4.95 48.54
C GLY A 637 -50.65 4.70 47.06
N ASP A 638 -51.33 3.59 46.77
CA ASP A 638 -51.94 3.25 45.46
C ASP A 638 -53.23 4.08 45.20
N GLN A 639 -53.51 4.51 43.95
CA GLN A 639 -54.81 4.33 43.27
C GLN A 639 -54.93 4.99 41.87
N GLN A 640 -56.00 4.61 41.15
CA GLN A 640 -56.24 4.81 39.71
C GLN A 640 -56.99 6.10 39.31
N ASN A 641 -56.93 6.39 38.00
CA ASN A 641 -57.96 6.99 37.12
C ASN A 641 -58.05 8.51 36.87
N ALA A 642 -58.32 8.77 35.57
CA ALA A 642 -59.02 9.92 34.96
C ALA A 642 -58.27 11.26 34.71
N SER A 643 -58.10 11.58 33.42
CA SER A 643 -57.92 12.94 32.88
C SER A 643 -59.23 13.76 32.99
N PRO A 644 -59.21 15.11 32.99
CA PRO A 644 -59.36 15.82 31.70
C PRO A 644 -58.74 17.25 31.56
N SER A 645 -58.60 17.65 30.28
CA SER A 645 -58.74 19.01 29.69
C SER A 645 -57.99 20.27 30.19
N ILE A 646 -57.01 20.70 29.36
CA ILE A 646 -56.91 22.00 28.64
C ILE A 646 -57.14 23.33 29.40
N GLU A 647 -56.10 24.19 29.47
CA GLU A 647 -56.08 25.51 28.81
C GLU A 647 -54.65 26.12 28.73
N SER A 648 -54.45 27.12 27.86
CA SER A 648 -53.14 27.73 27.56
C SER A 648 -53.23 29.26 27.55
N PRO A 649 -52.12 29.99 27.76
CA PRO A 649 -51.82 31.06 26.81
C PRO A 649 -50.33 31.23 26.40
N LYS A 650 -50.18 31.68 25.15
CA LYS A 650 -48.99 32.25 24.46
C LYS A 650 -48.99 33.80 24.62
N PRO A 651 -48.21 34.62 23.86
CA PRO A 651 -46.82 34.58 23.33
C PRO A 651 -46.05 35.91 23.62
N ILE A 652 -44.90 36.17 22.95
CA ILE A 652 -44.60 37.34 22.06
C ILE A 652 -43.09 37.28 21.66
N VAL A 653 -42.71 36.92 20.41
CA VAL A 653 -42.48 37.75 19.18
C VAL A 653 -41.11 38.48 19.25
N SER A 654 -40.22 38.45 18.25
CA SER A 654 -40.34 38.75 16.80
C SER A 654 -39.35 37.94 15.92
N SER A 655 -39.36 37.96 14.58
CA SER A 655 -40.32 38.33 13.53
C SER A 655 -39.84 37.73 12.21
N SER A 656 -40.75 37.29 11.33
CA SER A 656 -40.42 36.79 9.99
C SER A 656 -40.59 37.86 8.90
N LEU A 657 -39.88 37.65 7.79
CA LEU A 657 -40.32 38.07 6.46
C LEU A 657 -39.89 36.99 5.48
N GLY A 658 -40.86 36.38 4.80
CA GLY A 658 -40.62 35.37 3.78
C GLY A 658 -41.50 35.63 2.57
N VAL A 659 -41.13 35.04 1.43
CA VAL A 659 -41.94 35.05 0.21
C VAL A 659 -42.00 33.62 -0.34
N ARG A 660 -43.22 33.17 -0.66
CA ARG A 660 -43.48 31.90 -1.37
C ARG A 660 -43.34 32.11 -2.89
N LEU A 661 -42.98 31.05 -3.61
CA LEU A 661 -43.30 30.89 -5.03
C LEU A 661 -43.89 29.49 -5.32
N ASP A 662 -44.54 29.42 -6.48
CA ASP A 662 -45.57 28.44 -6.89
C ASP A 662 -44.99 27.17 -7.59
N PRO A 663 -45.75 26.06 -7.72
CA PRO A 663 -45.25 24.81 -8.27
C PRO A 663 -45.55 24.63 -9.77
N THR A 664 -44.74 25.23 -10.67
CA THR A 664 -44.83 24.96 -12.13
C THR A 664 -43.50 25.13 -12.89
N THR A 665 -42.46 24.37 -12.54
CA THR A 665 -41.32 24.07 -13.45
C THR A 665 -40.66 22.73 -13.12
N SER A 666 -41.24 21.64 -13.59
CA SER A 666 -40.48 20.40 -13.86
C SER A 666 -39.84 20.51 -15.25
N LEU A 667 -38.70 19.82 -15.45
CA LEU A 667 -37.76 19.95 -16.59
C LEU A 667 -36.95 21.26 -16.60
N LEU A 668 -35.79 21.26 -15.92
CA LEU A 668 -34.50 21.82 -16.43
C LEU A 668 -33.28 21.72 -15.47
N LEU A 669 -33.38 21.10 -14.28
CA LEU A 669 -32.25 20.94 -13.34
C LEU A 669 -31.65 19.51 -13.27
N GLY A 670 -31.88 18.67 -14.29
CA GLY A 670 -31.32 17.31 -14.36
C GLY A 670 -30.12 17.16 -15.31
N SER A 671 -29.50 18.26 -15.75
CA SER A 671 -28.59 18.23 -16.92
C SER A 671 -27.36 19.16 -16.83
N LEU A 672 -26.98 19.64 -15.64
CA LEU A 672 -25.80 20.51 -15.46
C LEU A 672 -24.64 19.90 -14.65
N MET A 673 -24.80 18.70 -14.08
CA MET A 673 -23.72 17.98 -13.35
C MET A 673 -23.14 16.78 -14.14
N ALA A 674 -23.54 16.61 -15.41
CA ALA A 674 -22.96 15.63 -16.34
C ALA A 674 -22.18 16.30 -17.50
N GLY A 675 -21.86 17.60 -17.36
CA GLY A 675 -21.32 18.43 -18.44
C GLY A 675 -20.00 19.13 -18.14
N LEU A 676 -19.37 18.85 -16.99
CA LEU A 676 -18.09 19.47 -16.59
C LEU A 676 -16.87 18.51 -16.66
N PHE A 677 -17.09 17.23 -16.97
CA PHE A 677 -16.04 16.26 -17.32
C PHE A 677 -15.94 16.00 -18.84
N SER A 678 -16.36 16.97 -19.66
CA SER A 678 -16.27 16.91 -21.13
C SER A 678 -16.00 18.30 -21.73
N ALA A 679 -14.94 18.95 -21.26
CA ALA A 679 -14.46 20.23 -21.81
C ALA A 679 -12.96 20.47 -21.56
N ALA A 680 -12.15 19.42 -21.64
CA ALA A 680 -10.69 19.51 -21.81
C ALA A 680 -10.28 18.44 -22.86
N TRP A 681 -10.29 18.86 -24.12
CA TRP A 681 -9.80 18.16 -25.31
C TRP A 681 -8.93 19.13 -26.11
#